data_AF-A0AAD1A6V6-F1
#
_entry.id   AF-A0AAD1A6V6-F1
#
_cell.length_a   1.000
_cell.length_b   1.000
_cell.length_c   1.000
_cell.angle_alpha   90.00
_cell.angle_beta   90.00
_cell.angle_gamma   90.00
#
_symmetry.space_group_name_H-M   'P 1'
#
loop_
_entity.id
_entity.type
_entity.pdbx_description
1 polymer ?
#
loop_
_entity_poly.entity_id
_entity_poly.type
_entity_poly.pdbx_seq_one_letter_code
_entity_poly.pdbx_strand_id
1 'polypeptide(L)'
;MAAIELTPDLLRRLARRNNFPVPDSGMVFVCIRGATPADLADNDFAPSRTIREISLDYEHMRCTFVQWKLDDGTLALFAGSTVPNRKSIDAALAGKTKANQVIPGCFRYVRGRHKGSSPSGHDAFRQNIFLPVQRTRDDGDFDLADAIDFARSAKAEEFVWDNIHAAYNDDAAKPGYSSEGCLVVCGFPSTTSGKFVERGPWKTFRRNAYDQTGGQQEFTCMLFEADEVARVAGARDGDLIQLVRYGSRGALVGQVQAALVRAGFEIGTPDDKFGRNTLIALYEFQKRLFDQLGADCVVGPETAKALGIEMPTLAGGPALGITIRPQPLMDEVIIVKPAGVDLASIPERFTIEVVRAAQASQRKWRVPASITLAQWALESAYGKRMPAGSNNPFGIKALPGQKSVAAMTKEEIGGKLVSKQEPFRVFDNLDEAFIKHAELLGTSKHYVKARMFSDDPDAFADALTGIYATDSLYGQKLKSIMRKNDLYRFDLDGAGPSVAEEPIIVFRESVASEFLQIGMSGKRVTELQLELVRLGYGVGDVDGKFGTLTRGALLEFQADNEVPATGVVDPPTQRAFEMPAERPLAPARTEATEQDLAKRGSRIIKDAGMGRIASWITAAFGALGIGNSAVVNAVGTTGPGGQAGNALLPFLVDVQRLSEAGRATTAELARLAGEAKTLREGLGSGLSPEAVQTVQQIRGLLPQEFIARFPELRQFLDAVNSAAVAKPAASNVFELLAGNLPVGGALHSVVQVLGTVGTSMIPGFGGSAAVLGLGLLGRHLANRIAAARLEDHRTGMNIAR
;
A
#
# COMPACT_ATOMS: atom_id res chain seq x y z
N MET A 1 12.79 -28.02 6.12
CA MET A 1 13.25 -27.18 5.00
C MET A 1 13.90 -28.09 3.97
N ALA A 2 13.43 -28.04 2.72
CA ALA A 2 13.90 -28.93 1.66
C ALA A 2 15.37 -28.61 1.32
N ALA A 3 16.18 -29.67 1.17
CA ALA A 3 17.52 -29.54 0.60
C ALA A 3 17.39 -29.64 -0.91
N ILE A 4 18.05 -28.74 -1.65
CA ILE A 4 18.04 -28.72 -3.11
C ILE A 4 19.47 -28.90 -3.58
N GLU A 5 19.69 -29.92 -4.41
CA GLU A 5 20.98 -30.13 -5.07
C GLU A 5 21.06 -29.22 -6.30
N LEU A 6 22.01 -28.29 -6.29
CA LEU A 6 22.36 -27.47 -7.44
C LEU A 6 23.32 -28.24 -8.34
N THR A 7 22.98 -28.31 -9.62
CA THR A 7 23.81 -28.89 -10.68
C THR A 7 23.87 -27.90 -11.87
N PRO A 8 24.86 -28.01 -12.76
CA PRO A 8 24.91 -27.19 -13.97
C PRO A 8 23.65 -27.36 -14.84
N ASP A 9 23.09 -28.57 -14.88
CA ASP A 9 21.85 -28.83 -15.60
C ASP A 9 20.68 -28.05 -15.00
N LEU A 10 20.52 -28.07 -13.67
CA LEU A 10 19.49 -27.26 -13.00
C LEU A 10 19.66 -25.76 -13.27
N LEU A 11 20.89 -25.24 -13.24
CA LEU A 11 21.18 -23.84 -13.57
C LEU A 11 20.86 -23.51 -15.04
N ARG A 12 21.16 -24.42 -15.98
CA ARG A 12 20.76 -24.29 -17.39
C ARG A 12 19.23 -24.30 -17.55
N ARG A 13 18.53 -25.18 -16.83
CA ARG A 13 17.06 -25.25 -16.84
C ARG A 13 16.42 -23.96 -16.31
N LEU A 14 16.93 -23.41 -15.22
CA LEU A 14 16.52 -22.10 -14.69
C LEU A 14 16.74 -20.97 -15.71
N ALA A 15 17.90 -20.94 -16.36
CA ALA A 15 18.21 -19.94 -17.38
C ALA A 15 17.31 -20.08 -18.61
N ARG A 16 17.12 -21.31 -19.14
CA ARG A 16 16.19 -21.60 -20.25
C ARG A 16 14.77 -21.18 -19.90
N ARG A 17 14.31 -21.48 -18.68
CA ARG A 17 12.95 -21.12 -18.23
C ARG A 17 12.73 -19.64 -18.32
N ASN A 18 13.75 -18.84 -18.04
CA ASN A 18 13.66 -17.39 -18.00
C ASN A 18 14.17 -16.69 -19.26
N ASN A 19 14.50 -17.45 -20.31
CA ASN A 19 15.12 -16.91 -21.51
C ASN A 19 16.36 -16.06 -21.20
N PHE A 20 17.10 -16.39 -20.13
CA PHE A 20 18.30 -15.67 -19.73
C PHE A 20 19.49 -16.13 -20.57
N PRO A 21 20.31 -15.18 -21.09
CA PRO A 21 21.49 -15.53 -21.84
C PRO A 21 22.54 -16.18 -20.93
N VAL A 22 23.02 -17.35 -21.32
CA VAL A 22 24.20 -17.99 -20.71
C VAL A 22 25.30 -18.00 -21.78
N PRO A 23 26.49 -17.44 -21.49
CA PRO A 23 27.60 -17.48 -22.44
C PRO A 23 28.08 -18.93 -22.67
N ASP A 24 28.86 -19.14 -23.72
CA ASP A 24 29.37 -20.48 -24.05
C ASP A 24 30.52 -20.93 -23.12
N SER A 25 31.27 -19.99 -22.56
CA SER A 25 32.47 -20.22 -21.75
C SER A 25 32.62 -19.21 -20.61
N GLY A 26 33.53 -19.49 -19.67
CA GLY A 26 33.85 -18.60 -18.56
C GLY A 26 32.95 -18.76 -17.35
N MET A 27 32.90 -17.72 -16.52
CA MET A 27 32.20 -17.75 -15.22
C MET A 27 30.90 -16.94 -15.24
N VAL A 28 29.85 -17.53 -14.67
CA VAL A 28 28.54 -16.90 -14.45
C VAL A 28 28.26 -16.86 -12.95
N PHE A 29 27.63 -15.78 -12.49
CA PHE A 29 27.10 -15.68 -11.14
C PHE A 29 25.61 -16.05 -11.12
N VAL A 30 25.21 -16.85 -10.14
CA VAL A 30 23.81 -17.09 -9.83
C VAL A 30 23.54 -16.75 -8.37
N CYS A 31 22.60 -15.86 -8.13
CA CYS A 31 22.17 -15.45 -6.81
C CYS A 31 20.81 -16.09 -6.53
N ILE A 32 20.65 -16.71 -5.37
CA ILE A 32 19.41 -17.33 -4.92
C ILE A 32 19.00 -16.67 -3.63
N ARG A 33 17.90 -15.92 -3.67
CA ARG A 33 17.32 -15.26 -2.50
C ARG A 33 16.47 -16.25 -1.71
N GLY A 34 16.58 -16.22 -0.38
CA GLY A 34 15.83 -17.13 0.50
C GLY A 34 16.40 -18.55 0.54
N ALA A 35 17.69 -18.73 0.27
CA ALA A 35 18.37 -20.00 0.40
C ALA A 35 19.81 -19.81 0.90
N THR A 36 20.31 -20.74 1.71
CA THR A 36 21.69 -20.75 2.21
C THR A 36 22.43 -22.00 1.75
N PRO A 37 23.77 -21.96 1.54
CA PRO A 37 24.55 -23.18 1.35
C PRO A 37 24.35 -24.14 2.53
N ALA A 38 24.27 -25.44 2.24
CA ALA A 38 24.12 -26.47 3.27
C ALA A 38 25.37 -26.61 4.15
N ASP A 39 26.55 -26.36 3.56
CA ASP A 39 27.82 -26.19 4.26
C ASP A 39 28.33 -24.76 3.99
N LEU A 40 28.45 -23.97 5.06
CA LEU A 40 28.87 -22.56 4.97
C LEU A 40 30.39 -22.41 4.81
N ALA A 41 31.17 -23.42 5.21
CA ALA A 41 32.63 -23.38 5.21
C ALA A 41 33.22 -23.87 3.89
N ASP A 42 32.51 -24.73 3.17
CA ASP A 42 32.96 -25.25 1.87
C ASP A 42 32.59 -24.29 0.72
N ASN A 43 33.61 -23.58 0.23
CA ASN A 43 33.49 -22.67 -0.93
C ASN A 43 34.27 -23.17 -2.15
N ASP A 44 34.65 -24.44 -2.20
CA ASP A 44 35.39 -25.01 -3.32
C ASP A 44 34.47 -25.29 -4.51
N PHE A 45 35.06 -25.57 -5.68
CA PHE A 45 34.30 -25.98 -6.86
C PHE A 45 33.99 -27.48 -6.80
N ALA A 46 32.74 -27.85 -7.05
CA ALA A 46 32.31 -29.24 -7.19
C ALA A 46 31.27 -29.41 -8.32
N PRO A 47 31.05 -30.63 -8.85
CA PRO A 47 30.03 -30.89 -9.88
C PRO A 47 28.60 -30.65 -9.42
N SER A 48 28.34 -30.76 -8.11
CA SER A 48 27.06 -30.40 -7.49
C SER A 48 27.26 -29.88 -6.08
N ARG A 49 26.32 -29.07 -5.61
CA ARG A 49 26.37 -28.42 -4.30
C ARG A 49 24.97 -28.24 -3.73
N THR A 50 24.79 -28.36 -2.42
CA THR A 50 23.47 -28.34 -1.80
C THR A 50 23.16 -26.99 -1.17
N ILE A 51 21.94 -26.49 -1.38
CA ILE A 51 21.35 -25.36 -0.65
C ILE A 51 20.17 -25.82 0.20
N ARG A 52 19.77 -24.98 1.15
CA ARG A 52 18.56 -25.15 1.95
C ARG A 52 17.74 -23.87 1.86
N GLU A 53 16.46 -24.02 1.54
CA GLU A 53 15.50 -22.92 1.62
C GLU A 53 15.46 -22.35 3.04
N ILE A 54 15.36 -21.03 3.14
CA ILE A 54 15.30 -20.32 4.41
C ILE A 54 14.59 -18.97 4.25
N SER A 55 13.72 -18.62 5.19
CA SER A 55 13.03 -17.33 5.19
C SER A 55 14.00 -16.17 5.41
N LEU A 56 13.70 -15.04 4.77
CA LEU A 56 14.42 -13.80 4.97
C LEU A 56 14.05 -13.19 6.33
N ASP A 57 15.05 -12.79 7.10
CA ASP A 57 14.88 -12.05 8.37
C ASP A 57 15.47 -10.63 8.29
N TYR A 58 16.20 -10.32 7.22
CA TYR A 58 16.96 -9.09 6.98
C TYR A 58 18.05 -8.81 8.03
N GLU A 59 18.32 -9.75 8.92
CA GLU A 59 19.36 -9.66 9.94
C GLU A 59 20.56 -10.53 9.59
N HIS A 60 20.31 -11.71 9.03
CA HIS A 60 21.31 -12.68 8.62
C HIS A 60 21.45 -12.72 7.09
N MET A 61 22.58 -13.23 6.63
CA MET A 61 22.83 -13.51 5.22
C MET A 61 22.06 -14.78 4.81
N ARG A 62 20.84 -14.60 4.29
CA ARG A 62 19.89 -15.66 3.92
C ARG A 62 19.81 -15.92 2.40
N CYS A 63 20.87 -15.58 1.67
CA CYS A 63 20.97 -15.79 0.23
C CYS A 63 22.23 -16.59 -0.12
N THR A 64 22.22 -17.23 -1.29
CA THR A 64 23.34 -18.00 -1.83
C THR A 64 23.86 -17.34 -3.09
N PHE A 65 25.17 -17.15 -3.18
CA PHE A 65 25.87 -16.78 -4.39
C PHE A 65 26.59 -18.01 -4.93
N VAL A 66 26.37 -18.30 -6.20
CA VAL A 66 26.96 -19.41 -6.93
C VAL A 66 27.92 -18.82 -7.95
N GLN A 67 29.17 -19.29 -7.95
CA GLN A 67 30.07 -19.14 -9.07
C GLN A 67 30.01 -20.41 -9.90
N TRP A 68 29.51 -20.30 -11.13
CA TRP A 68 29.40 -21.41 -12.06
C TRP A 68 30.43 -21.26 -13.17
N LYS A 69 31.35 -22.23 -13.27
CA LYS A 69 32.31 -22.34 -14.36
C LYS A 69 31.67 -23.15 -15.49
N LEU A 70 31.51 -22.52 -16.65
CA LEU A 70 30.88 -23.15 -17.80
C LEU A 70 31.79 -24.18 -18.47
N ASP A 71 33.10 -23.96 -18.42
CA ASP A 71 34.10 -24.75 -19.13
C ASP A 71 34.23 -26.18 -18.58
N ASP A 72 34.16 -26.33 -17.24
CA ASP A 72 34.26 -27.63 -16.55
C ASP A 72 32.95 -28.07 -15.86
N GLY A 73 31.91 -27.21 -15.89
CA GLY A 73 30.63 -27.50 -15.27
C GLY A 73 30.68 -27.59 -13.75
N THR A 74 31.63 -26.95 -13.08
CA THR A 74 31.70 -26.94 -11.62
C THR A 74 31.10 -25.68 -11.00
N LEU A 75 30.64 -25.78 -9.75
CA LEU A 75 30.05 -24.69 -9.00
C LEU A 75 30.62 -24.57 -7.59
N ALA A 76 30.79 -23.33 -7.14
CA ALA A 76 31.18 -22.95 -5.79
C ALA A 76 30.09 -22.07 -5.15
N LEU A 77 29.77 -22.32 -3.88
CA LEU A 77 28.69 -21.64 -3.15
C LEU A 77 29.25 -20.74 -2.05
N PHE A 78 28.59 -19.60 -1.86
CA PHE A 78 28.95 -18.61 -0.87
C PHE A 78 27.68 -18.06 -0.22
N ALA A 79 27.67 -17.99 1.11
CA ALA A 79 26.58 -17.31 1.81
C ALA A 79 26.69 -15.79 1.60
N GLY A 80 25.54 -15.13 1.52
CA GLY A 80 25.46 -13.68 1.30
C GLY A 80 24.06 -13.13 1.47
N SER A 81 23.86 -11.89 1.04
CA SER A 81 22.54 -11.25 0.98
C SER A 81 22.33 -10.54 -0.35
N THR A 82 21.12 -10.68 -0.90
CA THR A 82 20.62 -9.93 -2.06
C THR A 82 19.55 -8.91 -1.66
N VAL A 83 19.39 -8.70 -0.36
CA VAL A 83 18.43 -7.80 0.28
C VAL A 83 19.18 -6.88 1.25
N PRO A 84 18.67 -5.68 1.55
CA PRO A 84 19.32 -4.77 2.49
C PRO A 84 19.20 -5.27 3.93
N ASN A 85 20.11 -4.82 4.80
CA ASN A 85 20.01 -5.18 6.22
C ASN A 85 18.87 -4.42 6.91
N ARG A 86 18.34 -5.00 8.00
CA ARG A 86 17.25 -4.44 8.82
C ARG A 86 17.48 -2.97 9.19
N LYS A 87 18.69 -2.64 9.64
CA LYS A 87 19.06 -1.26 10.02
C LYS A 87 18.89 -0.27 8.86
N SER A 88 19.18 -0.69 7.63
CA SER A 88 19.06 0.14 6.43
C SER A 88 17.61 0.30 6.00
N ILE A 89 16.81 -0.76 6.13
CA ILE A 89 15.36 -0.72 5.92
C ILE A 89 14.72 0.25 6.90
N ASP A 90 14.99 0.11 8.20
CA ASP A 90 14.44 1.00 9.24
C ASP A 90 14.85 2.46 9.01
N ALA A 91 16.09 2.68 8.56
CA ALA A 91 16.56 4.02 8.21
C ALA A 91 15.86 4.58 6.97
N ALA A 92 15.52 3.75 5.97
CA ALA A 92 14.81 4.17 4.78
C ALA A 92 13.34 4.50 5.08
N LEU A 93 12.67 3.71 5.92
CA LEU A 93 11.32 4.00 6.43
C LEU A 93 11.28 5.31 7.22
N ALA A 94 12.36 5.62 7.95
CA ALA A 94 12.54 6.90 8.63
C ALA A 94 12.99 8.05 7.70
N GLY A 95 13.09 7.83 6.38
CA GLY A 95 13.50 8.83 5.39
C GLY A 95 14.98 9.21 5.41
N LYS A 96 15.84 8.42 6.07
CA LYS A 96 17.27 8.73 6.29
C LYS A 96 18.20 8.12 5.24
N THR A 97 17.82 6.99 4.65
CA THR A 97 18.59 6.29 3.61
C THR A 97 17.68 5.93 2.44
N LYS A 98 18.27 5.39 1.37
CA LYS A 98 17.54 4.91 0.19
C LYS A 98 17.72 3.40 0.04
N ALA A 99 17.38 2.66 1.10
CA ALA A 99 17.44 1.21 1.03
C ALA A 99 16.58 0.67 -0.11
N ASN A 100 17.05 -0.39 -0.77
CA ASN A 100 16.38 -0.98 -1.91
C ASN A 100 16.72 -2.46 -2.07
N GLN A 101 15.99 -3.14 -2.94
CA GLN A 101 16.22 -4.53 -3.31
C GLN A 101 16.19 -4.68 -4.83
N VAL A 102 17.22 -5.27 -5.43
CA VAL A 102 17.21 -5.61 -6.87
C VAL A 102 16.16 -6.69 -7.13
N ILE A 103 15.29 -6.51 -8.13
CA ILE A 103 14.27 -7.54 -8.46
C ILE A 103 14.91 -8.77 -9.12
N PRO A 104 14.31 -9.97 -9.04
CA PRO A 104 14.80 -11.14 -9.77
C PRO A 104 14.91 -10.89 -11.28
N GLY A 105 16.01 -11.33 -11.89
CA GLY A 105 16.35 -10.95 -13.26
C GLY A 105 17.74 -11.41 -13.70
N CYS A 106 18.15 -11.02 -14.91
CA CYS A 106 19.50 -11.25 -15.43
C CYS A 106 20.24 -9.93 -15.68
N PHE A 107 21.45 -9.84 -15.14
CA PHE A 107 22.24 -8.61 -15.04
C PHE A 107 23.67 -8.78 -15.53
N ARG A 108 24.35 -7.66 -15.76
CA ARG A 108 25.77 -7.62 -16.16
C ARG A 108 26.56 -6.82 -15.14
N TYR A 109 27.60 -7.45 -14.59
CA TYR A 109 28.53 -6.84 -13.66
C TYR A 109 29.94 -6.85 -14.24
N VAL A 110 30.71 -5.78 -14.01
CA VAL A 110 32.10 -5.68 -14.47
C VAL A 110 33.06 -5.63 -13.29
N ARG A 111 34.29 -6.11 -13.47
CA ARG A 111 35.33 -5.91 -12.45
C ARG A 111 35.53 -4.41 -12.18
N GLY A 112 35.78 -4.06 -10.93
CA GLY A 112 36.01 -2.67 -10.56
C GLY A 112 36.14 -2.49 -9.06
N ARG A 113 35.96 -1.25 -8.60
CA ARG A 113 36.02 -0.91 -7.18
C ARG A 113 34.70 -0.30 -6.70
N HIS A 114 34.21 -0.77 -5.55
CA HIS A 114 33.18 -0.08 -4.80
C HIS A 114 33.82 1.11 -4.06
N LYS A 115 33.21 2.30 -4.15
CA LYS A 115 33.72 3.55 -3.55
C LYS A 115 35.20 3.82 -3.87
N GLY A 116 35.60 3.71 -5.13
CA GLY A 116 37.01 3.66 -5.57
C GLY A 116 37.93 4.78 -5.05
N SER A 117 37.41 6.00 -4.84
CA SER A 117 38.17 7.15 -4.35
C SER A 117 38.10 7.35 -2.83
N SER A 118 37.41 6.46 -2.10
CA SER A 118 37.21 6.55 -0.65
C SER A 118 38.26 5.75 0.12
N PRO A 119 38.59 6.12 1.38
CA PRO A 119 39.36 5.25 2.29
C PRO A 119 38.76 3.84 2.46
N SER A 120 37.43 3.72 2.30
CA SER A 120 36.68 2.45 2.32
C SER A 120 36.66 1.71 0.98
N GLY A 121 37.25 2.29 -0.06
CA GLY A 121 37.22 1.75 -1.42
C GLY A 121 37.91 0.39 -1.50
N HIS A 122 37.29 -0.56 -2.20
CA HIS A 122 37.73 -1.94 -2.30
C HIS A 122 37.25 -2.61 -3.59
N ASP A 123 37.84 -3.76 -3.94
CA ASP A 123 37.47 -4.53 -5.12
C ASP A 123 36.01 -5.00 -5.04
N ALA A 124 35.32 -4.95 -6.16
CA ALA A 124 33.90 -5.29 -6.28
C ALA A 124 33.57 -5.72 -7.72
N PHE A 125 32.36 -6.20 -7.94
CA PHE A 125 31.79 -6.29 -9.28
C PHE A 125 30.77 -5.18 -9.41
N ARG A 126 31.06 -4.22 -10.28
CA ARG A 126 30.28 -3.01 -10.44
C ARG A 126 29.09 -3.22 -11.35
N GLN A 127 27.97 -2.63 -10.96
CA GLN A 127 26.86 -2.43 -11.86
C GLN A 127 27.34 -1.71 -13.12
N ASN A 128 27.07 -2.29 -14.30
CA ASN A 128 27.41 -1.70 -15.60
C ASN A 128 26.18 -1.32 -16.43
N ILE A 129 25.00 -1.78 -16.01
CA ILE A 129 23.72 -1.53 -16.68
C ILE A 129 22.70 -1.05 -15.65
N PHE A 130 21.58 -0.50 -16.11
CA PHE A 130 20.44 -0.21 -15.26
C PHE A 130 20.02 -1.46 -14.45
N LEU A 131 19.74 -1.28 -13.16
CA LEU A 131 19.20 -2.31 -12.27
C LEU A 131 17.83 -1.82 -11.76
N PRO A 132 16.74 -2.52 -12.09
CA PRO A 132 15.45 -2.25 -11.46
C PRO A 132 15.47 -2.68 -10.00
N VAL A 133 15.03 -1.78 -9.13
CA VAL A 133 15.00 -2.03 -7.69
C VAL A 133 13.64 -1.72 -7.09
N GLN A 134 13.23 -2.51 -6.10
CA GLN A 134 12.09 -2.25 -5.25
C GLN A 134 12.49 -1.38 -4.07
N ARG A 135 11.57 -0.54 -3.61
CA ARG A 135 11.75 0.33 -2.43
C ARG A 135 10.51 0.25 -1.54
N THR A 136 10.70 -0.30 -0.35
CA THR A 136 9.67 -0.33 0.68
C THR A 136 9.41 1.02 1.33
N ARG A 137 8.14 1.29 1.64
CA ARG A 137 7.66 2.54 2.25
C ARG A 137 6.70 2.34 3.43
N ASP A 138 6.35 1.10 3.76
CA ASP A 138 5.22 0.78 4.62
C ASP A 138 5.54 -0.20 5.76
N ASP A 139 5.91 -1.45 5.47
CA ASP A 139 5.99 -2.52 6.48
C ASP A 139 7.39 -3.10 6.72
N GLY A 140 8.36 -2.69 5.92
CA GLY A 140 9.77 -3.07 6.08
C GLY A 140 10.07 -4.50 5.62
N ASP A 141 9.22 -5.10 4.78
CA ASP A 141 9.62 -6.15 3.87
C ASP A 141 9.66 -5.64 2.41
N PHE A 142 9.78 -6.53 1.42
CA PHE A 142 9.80 -6.16 0.00
C PHE A 142 8.82 -7.04 -0.77
N ASP A 143 7.73 -6.46 -1.24
CA ASP A 143 6.64 -7.19 -1.88
C ASP A 143 6.08 -6.47 -3.13
N LEU A 144 4.88 -6.84 -3.60
CA LEU A 144 4.24 -6.24 -4.78
C LEU A 144 3.52 -4.92 -4.48
N ALA A 145 3.28 -4.58 -3.21
CA ALA A 145 2.77 -3.27 -2.82
C ALA A 145 3.86 -2.19 -2.95
N ASP A 146 5.13 -2.58 -2.97
CA ASP A 146 6.26 -1.68 -3.13
C ASP A 146 6.36 -1.00 -4.49
N ALA A 147 6.94 0.20 -4.46
CA ALA A 147 7.27 0.92 -5.67
C ALA A 147 8.53 0.34 -6.34
N ILE A 148 8.46 0.13 -7.65
CA ILE A 148 9.64 -0.15 -8.47
C ILE A 148 10.26 1.16 -8.92
N ASP A 149 11.54 1.33 -8.62
CA ASP A 149 12.36 2.43 -9.09
C ASP A 149 12.93 2.09 -10.46
N PHE A 150 12.37 2.73 -11.50
CA PHE A 150 12.82 2.58 -12.88
C PHE A 150 14.00 3.48 -13.24
N ALA A 151 14.54 4.29 -12.32
CA ALA A 151 15.35 5.48 -12.62
C ALA A 151 14.63 6.48 -13.55
N ARG A 152 15.11 7.73 -13.68
CA ARG A 152 14.49 8.70 -14.61
C ARG A 152 14.98 8.48 -16.04
N SER A 153 16.21 7.99 -16.20
CA SER A 153 16.84 7.65 -17.46
C SER A 153 17.78 6.45 -17.35
N ALA A 154 18.27 5.96 -18.49
CA ALA A 154 19.26 4.88 -18.55
C ALA A 154 20.72 5.37 -18.36
N LYS A 155 20.92 6.63 -17.98
CA LYS A 155 22.27 7.19 -17.80
C LYS A 155 22.91 6.66 -16.52
N ALA A 156 24.22 6.37 -16.60
CA ALA A 156 24.96 5.79 -15.48
C ALA A 156 24.97 6.68 -14.22
N GLU A 157 24.86 8.00 -14.37
CA GLU A 157 24.73 8.94 -13.24
C GLU A 157 23.49 8.71 -12.36
N GLU A 158 22.47 8.03 -12.90
CA GLU A 158 21.24 7.70 -12.19
C GLU A 158 21.18 6.27 -11.67
N PHE A 159 22.24 5.48 -11.88
CA PHE A 159 22.30 4.13 -11.35
C PHE A 159 22.34 4.15 -9.81
N VAL A 160 21.70 3.15 -9.22
CA VAL A 160 21.71 2.92 -7.76
C VAL A 160 23.09 2.47 -7.25
N TRP A 161 23.94 1.96 -8.15
CA TRP A 161 25.29 1.46 -7.88
C TRP A 161 25.33 0.28 -6.91
N ASP A 162 24.32 -0.58 -6.98
CA ASP A 162 24.20 -1.82 -6.19
C ASP A 162 25.15 -2.90 -6.74
N ASN A 163 26.41 -2.73 -6.36
CA ASN A 163 27.53 -3.59 -6.72
C ASN A 163 27.49 -4.93 -5.96
N ILE A 164 28.24 -5.94 -6.45
CA ILE A 164 28.55 -7.14 -5.69
C ILE A 164 29.86 -6.93 -4.92
N HIS A 165 29.85 -7.01 -3.59
CA HIS A 165 31.06 -6.85 -2.78
C HIS A 165 31.01 -7.61 -1.43
N ALA A 166 32.04 -7.45 -0.60
CA ALA A 166 32.10 -8.08 0.72
C ALA A 166 31.04 -7.53 1.70
N ALA A 167 30.46 -8.39 2.52
CA ALA A 167 29.41 -8.07 3.49
C ALA A 167 29.90 -7.32 4.73
N TYR A 168 31.22 -7.24 4.96
CA TYR A 168 31.82 -6.79 6.22
C TYR A 168 31.36 -7.63 7.43
N ASN A 169 31.11 -8.91 7.17
CA ASN A 169 30.89 -9.96 8.17
C ASN A 169 31.31 -11.30 7.55
N ASP A 170 32.28 -11.97 8.16
CA ASP A 170 32.87 -13.23 7.73
C ASP A 170 32.23 -14.48 8.36
N ASP A 171 31.13 -14.32 9.09
CA ASP A 171 30.34 -15.40 9.68
C ASP A 171 28.85 -15.22 9.34
N ALA A 172 28.38 -16.02 8.37
CA ALA A 172 27.00 -15.96 7.90
C ALA A 172 25.96 -16.45 8.93
N ALA A 173 26.39 -17.15 9.99
CA ALA A 173 25.51 -17.56 11.07
C ALA A 173 25.25 -16.43 12.08
N LYS A 174 26.07 -15.36 12.07
CA LYS A 174 25.90 -14.21 12.94
C LYS A 174 25.03 -13.12 12.29
N PRO A 175 24.21 -12.40 13.07
CA PRO A 175 23.46 -11.28 12.55
C PRO A 175 24.39 -10.12 12.18
N GLY A 176 23.93 -9.30 11.24
CA GLY A 176 24.58 -8.07 10.80
C GLY A 176 25.41 -8.27 9.53
N TYR A 177 25.14 -7.44 8.53
CA TYR A 177 25.95 -7.30 7.32
C TYR A 177 25.74 -5.89 6.78
N SER A 178 26.66 -5.39 5.94
CA SER A 178 26.61 -4.03 5.42
C SER A 178 26.02 -3.97 4.02
N SER A 179 24.72 -3.72 3.89
CA SER A 179 24.07 -3.44 2.60
C SER A 179 22.85 -2.53 2.75
N GLU A 180 22.82 -1.46 1.96
CA GLU A 180 21.62 -0.65 1.69
C GLU A 180 20.92 -1.07 0.38
N GLY A 181 21.48 -2.03 -0.37
CA GLY A 181 20.96 -2.45 -1.69
C GLY A 181 21.97 -3.27 -2.49
N CYS A 182 23.28 -3.06 -2.24
CA CYS A 182 24.34 -3.90 -2.78
C CYS A 182 24.11 -5.39 -2.51
N LEU A 183 24.51 -6.21 -3.48
CA LEU A 183 24.57 -7.65 -3.30
C LEU A 183 25.86 -7.97 -2.55
N VAL A 184 25.77 -8.66 -1.41
CA VAL A 184 26.94 -8.86 -0.55
C VAL A 184 27.23 -10.31 -0.27
N VAL A 185 28.52 -10.66 -0.28
CA VAL A 185 29.03 -12.00 0.01
C VAL A 185 29.74 -11.98 1.36
N CYS A 186 29.50 -13.00 2.18
CA CYS A 186 30.12 -13.16 3.49
C CYS A 186 31.65 -13.01 3.42
N GLY A 187 32.22 -12.14 4.25
CA GLY A 187 33.66 -11.85 4.32
C GLY A 187 33.96 -10.37 4.48
N PHE A 188 35.25 -10.05 4.57
CA PHE A 188 35.76 -8.68 4.60
C PHE A 188 36.62 -8.41 3.37
N PRO A 189 36.61 -7.19 2.82
CA PRO A 189 37.45 -6.81 1.71
C PRO A 189 38.77 -6.19 2.19
N SER A 190 39.76 -6.12 1.30
CA SER A 190 40.93 -5.25 1.47
C SER A 190 40.56 -3.82 1.08
N THR A 191 40.60 -2.89 2.03
CA THR A 191 40.28 -1.48 1.78
C THR A 191 41.51 -0.64 1.47
N THR A 192 41.33 0.44 0.72
CA THR A 192 42.38 1.40 0.33
C THR A 192 43.14 1.98 1.54
N SER A 193 42.43 2.24 2.65
CA SER A 193 43.03 2.70 3.92
C SER A 193 43.85 1.66 4.69
N GLY A 194 43.79 0.38 4.28
CA GLY A 194 44.37 -0.73 5.05
C GLY A 194 43.59 -1.10 6.32
N LYS A 195 42.51 -0.38 6.67
CA LYS A 195 41.71 -0.65 7.89
C LYS A 195 41.14 -2.07 7.92
N PHE A 196 40.68 -2.57 6.78
CA PHE A 196 40.24 -3.95 6.63
C PHE A 196 41.16 -4.70 5.68
N VAL A 197 41.48 -5.93 6.08
CA VAL A 197 42.24 -6.91 5.31
C VAL A 197 41.28 -7.99 4.85
N GLU A 198 41.42 -8.38 3.57
CA GLU A 198 40.59 -9.39 2.94
C GLU A 198 40.64 -10.75 3.65
N ARG A 199 39.45 -11.30 3.97
CA ARG A 199 39.29 -12.60 4.64
C ARG A 199 37.85 -13.15 4.50
N GLY A 200 37.66 -14.39 4.95
CA GLY A 200 36.39 -15.11 4.87
C GLY A 200 36.04 -15.54 3.44
N PRO A 201 34.80 -16.01 3.20
CA PRO A 201 34.36 -16.52 1.90
C PRO A 201 34.56 -15.52 0.74
N TRP A 202 34.44 -14.21 1.01
CA TRP A 202 34.70 -13.14 0.05
C TRP A 202 36.08 -13.23 -0.59
N LYS A 203 37.12 -13.58 0.19
CA LYS A 203 38.48 -13.74 -0.33
C LYS A 203 38.53 -14.80 -1.43
N THR A 204 37.86 -15.92 -1.20
CA THR A 204 37.74 -17.02 -2.16
C THR A 204 36.88 -16.60 -3.36
N PHE A 205 35.72 -15.98 -3.12
CA PHE A 205 34.83 -15.46 -4.18
C PHE A 205 35.58 -14.50 -5.12
N ARG A 206 36.27 -13.50 -4.56
CA ARG A 206 37.06 -12.52 -5.31
C ARG A 206 38.17 -13.22 -6.09
N ARG A 207 39.01 -14.03 -5.43
CA ARG A 207 40.13 -14.75 -6.07
C ARG A 207 39.66 -15.59 -7.25
N ASN A 208 38.59 -16.36 -7.08
CA ASN A 208 38.06 -17.21 -8.14
C ASN A 208 37.67 -16.39 -9.38
N ALA A 209 37.04 -15.24 -9.20
CA ALA A 209 36.56 -14.43 -10.32
C ALA A 209 37.59 -13.42 -10.85
N TYR A 210 38.53 -12.92 -10.04
CA TYR A 210 39.59 -11.99 -10.45
C TYR A 210 40.81 -12.71 -11.01
N ASP A 211 41.24 -13.78 -10.34
CA ASP A 211 42.54 -14.38 -10.57
C ASP A 211 42.45 -15.66 -11.40
N GLN A 212 41.30 -16.36 -11.39
CA GLN A 212 41.15 -17.69 -12.01
C GLN A 212 40.26 -17.76 -13.26
N THR A 213 39.82 -16.63 -13.82
CA THR A 213 38.98 -16.58 -15.04
C THR A 213 39.74 -16.10 -16.28
N GLY A 214 41.07 -16.20 -16.30
CA GLY A 214 41.88 -15.80 -17.46
C GLY A 214 41.72 -14.32 -17.85
N GLY A 215 41.31 -13.46 -16.91
CA GLY A 215 41.11 -12.03 -17.15
C GLY A 215 39.70 -11.62 -17.60
N GLN A 216 38.68 -12.48 -17.47
CA GLN A 216 37.28 -12.14 -17.76
C GLN A 216 36.84 -10.85 -17.05
N GLN A 217 36.46 -9.81 -17.81
CA GLN A 217 36.12 -8.49 -17.25
C GLN A 217 34.66 -8.35 -16.84
N GLU A 218 33.78 -9.14 -17.44
CA GLU A 218 32.33 -9.02 -17.28
C GLU A 218 31.69 -10.35 -16.93
N PHE A 219 30.71 -10.32 -16.03
CA PHE A 219 30.03 -11.48 -15.47
C PHE A 219 28.53 -11.31 -15.65
N THR A 220 27.90 -12.33 -16.25
CA THR A 220 26.44 -12.47 -16.20
C THR A 220 26.05 -12.86 -14.78
N CYS A 221 25.04 -12.19 -14.22
CA CYS A 221 24.52 -12.47 -12.89
C CYS A 221 23.02 -12.72 -12.99
N MET A 222 22.57 -13.93 -12.67
CA MET A 222 21.15 -14.31 -12.65
C MET A 222 20.66 -14.36 -11.21
N LEU A 223 19.55 -13.69 -10.89
CA LEU A 223 18.94 -13.66 -9.57
C LEU A 223 17.60 -14.38 -9.61
N PHE A 224 17.45 -15.41 -8.76
CA PHE A 224 16.24 -16.20 -8.59
C PHE A 224 15.77 -16.20 -7.13
N GLU A 225 14.49 -16.47 -6.94
CA GLU A 225 13.94 -16.81 -5.62
C GLU A 225 14.09 -18.32 -5.36
N ALA A 226 14.26 -18.71 -4.09
CA ALA A 226 14.50 -20.11 -3.73
C ALA A 226 13.32 -21.03 -4.09
N ASP A 227 12.09 -20.53 -4.00
CA ASP A 227 10.88 -21.27 -4.38
C ASP A 227 10.83 -21.56 -5.89
N GLU A 228 11.35 -20.66 -6.73
CA GLU A 228 11.54 -20.89 -8.16
C GLU A 228 12.54 -22.01 -8.42
N VAL A 229 13.68 -21.98 -7.71
CA VAL A 229 14.71 -23.02 -7.80
C VAL A 229 14.14 -24.39 -7.39
N ALA A 230 13.41 -24.45 -6.28
CA ALA A 230 12.75 -25.67 -5.81
C ALA A 230 11.75 -26.23 -6.83
N ARG A 231 10.91 -25.35 -7.41
CA ARG A 231 9.95 -25.74 -8.46
C ARG A 231 10.64 -26.32 -9.69
N VAL A 232 11.72 -25.71 -10.17
CA VAL A 232 12.44 -26.22 -11.35
C VAL A 232 13.15 -27.53 -11.04
N ALA A 233 13.72 -27.67 -9.84
CA ALA A 233 14.37 -28.90 -9.41
C ALA A 233 13.40 -30.09 -9.39
N GLY A 234 12.16 -29.90 -8.94
CA GLY A 234 11.16 -30.95 -8.81
C GLY A 234 10.28 -31.23 -10.04
N ALA A 235 10.28 -30.36 -11.05
CA ALA A 235 9.39 -30.47 -12.21
C ALA A 235 10.09 -31.07 -13.45
N ARG A 236 9.31 -31.62 -14.39
CA ARG A 236 9.81 -32.05 -15.71
C ARG A 236 9.76 -30.87 -16.68
N ASP A 237 10.59 -30.89 -17.73
CA ASP A 237 10.66 -29.79 -18.70
C ASP A 237 9.34 -29.54 -19.45
N GLY A 238 8.51 -30.58 -19.64
CA GLY A 238 7.17 -30.43 -20.22
C GLY A 238 6.15 -29.71 -19.31
N ASP A 239 6.40 -29.69 -18.00
CA ASP A 239 5.52 -29.05 -17.00
C ASP A 239 5.96 -27.60 -16.70
N LEU A 240 7.13 -27.19 -17.20
CA LEU A 240 7.74 -25.89 -16.94
C LEU A 240 7.50 -24.91 -18.09
N ILE A 241 6.57 -23.99 -17.87
CA ILE A 241 6.31 -22.87 -18.79
C ILE A 241 7.47 -21.88 -18.73
N GLN A 242 7.92 -21.43 -19.90
CA GLN A 242 8.90 -20.36 -20.02
C GLN A 242 8.31 -19.03 -19.57
N LEU A 243 9.19 -18.16 -19.08
CA LEU A 243 8.89 -16.84 -18.54
C LEU A 243 9.74 -15.81 -19.27
N VAL A 244 9.24 -14.58 -19.31
CA VAL A 244 9.99 -13.43 -19.82
C VAL A 244 9.98 -12.33 -18.76
N ARG A 245 11.17 -11.87 -18.35
CA ARG A 245 11.37 -10.82 -17.33
C ARG A 245 12.65 -10.03 -17.62
N TYR A 246 13.01 -9.09 -16.74
CA TYR A 246 14.21 -8.26 -16.96
C TYR A 246 15.48 -9.08 -17.24
N GLY A 247 16.15 -8.77 -18.34
CA GLY A 247 17.35 -9.47 -18.79
C GLY A 247 17.10 -10.68 -19.71
N SER A 248 15.85 -11.12 -19.90
CA SER A 248 15.50 -12.13 -20.91
C SER A 248 15.89 -11.67 -22.32
N ARG A 249 16.21 -12.62 -23.21
CA ARG A 249 16.54 -12.37 -24.62
C ARG A 249 15.92 -13.40 -25.57
N GLY A 250 15.80 -13.04 -26.84
CA GLY A 250 15.41 -13.93 -27.93
C GLY A 250 13.98 -13.73 -28.42
N ALA A 251 13.52 -14.60 -29.31
CA ALA A 251 12.28 -14.42 -30.07
C ALA A 251 11.02 -14.25 -29.20
N LEU A 252 10.95 -14.92 -28.04
CA LEU A 252 9.82 -14.78 -27.13
C LEU A 252 9.75 -13.36 -26.53
N VAL A 253 10.89 -12.73 -26.29
CA VAL A 253 10.96 -11.31 -25.88
C VAL A 253 10.45 -10.41 -27.00
N GLY A 254 10.85 -10.67 -28.25
CA GLY A 254 10.34 -9.93 -29.42
C GLY A 254 8.82 -10.01 -29.55
N GLN A 255 8.24 -11.19 -29.30
CA GLN A 255 6.77 -11.38 -29.30
C GLN A 255 6.09 -10.55 -28.21
N VAL A 256 6.64 -10.56 -26.99
CA VAL A 256 6.16 -9.74 -25.86
C VAL A 256 6.24 -8.26 -26.20
N GLN A 257 7.40 -7.80 -26.69
CA GLN A 257 7.63 -6.43 -27.10
C GLN A 257 6.62 -5.99 -28.17
N ALA A 258 6.42 -6.80 -29.21
CA ALA A 258 5.44 -6.52 -30.26
C ALA A 258 4.00 -6.49 -29.72
N ALA A 259 3.64 -7.36 -28.78
CA ALA A 259 2.32 -7.37 -28.17
C ALA A 259 2.08 -6.14 -27.28
N LEU A 260 3.06 -5.71 -26.49
CA LEU A 260 2.98 -4.48 -25.70
C LEU A 260 2.81 -3.25 -26.59
N VAL A 261 3.52 -3.18 -27.73
CA VAL A 261 3.34 -2.11 -28.73
C VAL A 261 1.92 -2.15 -29.32
N ARG A 262 1.41 -3.33 -29.70
CA ARG A 262 0.03 -3.48 -30.18
C ARG A 262 -1.01 -3.07 -29.12
N ALA A 263 -0.71 -3.31 -27.85
CA ALA A 263 -1.54 -2.89 -26.72
C ALA A 263 -1.42 -1.39 -26.38
N GLY A 264 -0.60 -0.63 -27.13
CA GLY A 264 -0.47 0.82 -27.01
C GLY A 264 0.59 1.30 -26.02
N PHE A 265 1.52 0.43 -25.59
CA PHE A 265 2.60 0.79 -24.67
C PHE A 265 3.89 1.14 -25.43
N GLU A 266 4.57 2.19 -24.99
CA GLU A 266 5.80 2.67 -25.60
C GLU A 266 7.01 1.93 -25.04
N ILE A 267 7.67 1.14 -25.90
CA ILE A 267 8.95 0.47 -25.57
C ILE A 267 10.12 0.93 -26.45
N GLY A 268 9.84 1.62 -27.55
CA GLY A 268 10.78 1.84 -28.65
C GLY A 268 10.66 0.74 -29.73
N THR A 269 11.74 0.51 -30.48
CA THR A 269 11.81 -0.57 -31.46
C THR A 269 12.05 -1.91 -30.75
N PRO A 270 11.21 -2.95 -30.97
CA PRO A 270 11.50 -4.29 -30.49
C PRO A 270 12.89 -4.75 -30.93
N ASP A 271 13.65 -5.29 -30.00
CA ASP A 271 15.08 -5.62 -30.16
C ASP A 271 15.46 -6.99 -29.58
N ASP A 272 14.45 -7.79 -29.22
CA ASP A 272 14.58 -9.11 -28.59
C ASP A 272 15.34 -9.09 -27.27
N LYS A 273 15.45 -7.93 -26.60
CA LYS A 273 16.14 -7.76 -25.33
C LYS A 273 15.23 -7.09 -24.31
N PHE A 274 14.97 -7.78 -23.21
CA PHE A 274 14.14 -7.23 -22.15
C PHE A 274 14.97 -6.25 -21.31
N GLY A 275 14.93 -4.98 -21.70
CA GLY A 275 15.56 -3.86 -21.00
C GLY A 275 14.58 -2.97 -20.24
N ARG A 276 15.06 -1.79 -19.84
CA ARG A 276 14.31 -0.82 -19.02
C ARG A 276 12.95 -0.42 -19.62
N ASN A 277 12.90 -0.14 -20.92
CA ASN A 277 11.65 0.33 -21.54
C ASN A 277 10.60 -0.79 -21.61
N THR A 278 11.02 -2.01 -21.93
CA THR A 278 10.14 -3.19 -21.87
C THR A 278 9.61 -3.43 -20.46
N LEU A 279 10.46 -3.24 -19.44
CA LEU A 279 10.06 -3.34 -18.03
C LEU A 279 8.98 -2.33 -17.66
N ILE A 280 9.19 -1.05 -17.99
CA ILE A 280 8.23 0.01 -17.70
C ILE A 280 6.89 -0.28 -18.40
N ALA A 281 6.92 -0.63 -19.69
CA ALA A 281 5.71 -0.95 -20.44
C ALA A 281 4.98 -2.16 -19.88
N LEU A 282 5.71 -3.22 -19.49
CA LEU A 282 5.12 -4.39 -18.86
C LEU A 282 4.48 -4.04 -17.52
N TYR A 283 5.19 -3.30 -16.67
CA TYR A 283 4.68 -2.87 -15.37
C TYR A 283 3.39 -2.06 -15.52
N GLU A 284 3.36 -1.08 -16.44
CA GLU A 284 2.16 -0.28 -16.71
C GLU A 284 1.03 -1.12 -17.32
N PHE A 285 1.35 -2.10 -18.17
CA PHE A 285 0.38 -3.04 -18.72
C PHE A 285 -0.27 -3.87 -17.62
N GLN A 286 0.54 -4.48 -16.75
CA GLN A 286 0.06 -5.30 -15.65
C GLN A 286 -0.71 -4.45 -14.64
N LYS A 287 -0.20 -3.28 -14.26
CA LYS A 287 -0.89 -2.36 -13.36
C LYS A 287 -2.26 -1.92 -13.89
N ARG A 288 -2.40 -1.74 -15.21
CA ARG A 288 -3.66 -1.38 -15.83
C ARG A 288 -4.67 -2.54 -15.84
N LEU A 289 -4.22 -3.79 -15.95
CA LEU A 289 -5.10 -4.96 -16.07
C LEU A 289 -5.37 -5.67 -14.75
N PHE A 290 -4.38 -5.73 -13.88
CA PHE A 290 -4.36 -6.55 -12.68
C PHE A 290 -4.16 -5.74 -11.39
N ASP A 291 -4.18 -4.41 -11.48
CA ASP A 291 -3.80 -3.48 -10.42
C ASP A 291 -2.32 -3.59 -9.98
N GLN A 292 -1.92 -2.78 -9.00
CA GLN A 292 -0.53 -2.73 -8.53
C GLN A 292 -0.05 -4.07 -7.95
N LEU A 293 -0.93 -4.82 -7.29
CA LEU A 293 -0.60 -6.10 -6.66
C LEU A 293 -0.46 -7.23 -7.69
N GLY A 294 -0.89 -7.01 -8.93
CA GLY A 294 -0.66 -7.91 -10.06
C GLY A 294 0.52 -7.51 -10.96
N ALA A 295 1.26 -6.44 -10.63
CA ALA A 295 2.37 -5.92 -11.44
C ALA A 295 3.73 -6.49 -11.03
N ASP A 296 3.90 -7.81 -11.18
CA ASP A 296 5.09 -8.56 -10.79
C ASP A 296 6.30 -8.41 -11.75
N CYS A 297 6.13 -7.68 -12.85
CA CYS A 297 7.14 -7.49 -13.89
C CYS A 297 7.60 -8.78 -14.59
N VAL A 298 6.79 -9.84 -14.54
CA VAL A 298 7.04 -11.11 -15.20
C VAL A 298 5.91 -11.41 -16.19
N VAL A 299 6.27 -11.74 -17.42
CA VAL A 299 5.33 -12.34 -18.37
C VAL A 299 5.23 -13.82 -18.06
N GLY A 300 4.36 -14.14 -17.11
CA GLY A 300 3.87 -15.48 -16.84
C GLY A 300 2.63 -15.83 -17.71
N PRO A 301 1.99 -16.98 -17.44
CA PRO A 301 0.84 -17.45 -18.22
C PRO A 301 -0.31 -16.44 -18.35
N GLU A 302 -0.66 -15.72 -17.28
CA GLU A 302 -1.76 -14.76 -17.28
C GLU A 302 -1.44 -13.51 -18.11
N THR A 303 -0.25 -12.93 -17.91
CA THR A 303 0.22 -11.80 -18.72
C THR A 303 0.31 -12.20 -20.19
N ALA A 304 0.84 -13.38 -20.50
CA ALA A 304 0.96 -13.87 -21.86
C ALA A 304 -0.43 -14.06 -22.51
N LYS A 305 -1.38 -14.64 -21.79
CA LYS A 305 -2.78 -14.77 -22.24
C LYS A 305 -3.41 -13.41 -22.53
N ALA A 306 -3.23 -12.43 -21.66
CA ALA A 306 -3.71 -11.06 -21.87
C ALA A 306 -3.07 -10.37 -23.08
N LEU A 307 -1.82 -10.73 -23.41
CA LEU A 307 -1.09 -10.26 -24.59
C LEU A 307 -1.38 -11.08 -25.86
N GLY A 308 -2.17 -12.16 -25.77
CA GLY A 308 -2.42 -13.09 -26.88
C GLY A 308 -1.18 -13.85 -27.33
N ILE A 309 -0.28 -14.18 -26.38
CA ILE A 309 0.97 -14.90 -26.61
C ILE A 309 0.86 -16.31 -26.06
N GLU A 310 1.23 -17.29 -26.88
CA GLU A 310 1.38 -18.68 -26.44
C GLU A 310 2.78 -18.89 -25.86
N MET A 311 2.86 -19.24 -24.57
CA MET A 311 4.14 -19.48 -23.92
C MET A 311 4.59 -20.94 -24.12
N PRO A 312 5.81 -21.18 -24.62
CA PRO A 312 6.33 -22.52 -24.77
C PRO A 312 6.71 -23.13 -23.41
N THR A 313 6.70 -24.46 -23.34
CA THR A 313 7.34 -25.20 -22.25
C THR A 313 8.85 -25.30 -22.48
N LEU A 314 9.60 -25.80 -21.49
CA LEU A 314 11.02 -26.13 -21.68
C LEU A 314 11.23 -27.28 -22.67
N ALA A 315 10.24 -28.15 -22.87
CA ALA A 315 10.29 -29.22 -23.86
C ALA A 315 10.08 -28.73 -25.32
N GLY A 316 9.81 -27.44 -25.54
CA GLY A 316 9.62 -26.84 -26.87
C GLY A 316 8.23 -27.03 -27.48
N GLY A 317 7.32 -27.73 -26.79
CA GLY A 317 5.89 -27.80 -27.13
C GLY A 317 5.07 -26.70 -26.45
N PRO A 318 3.85 -26.42 -26.95
CA PRO A 318 2.92 -25.54 -26.27
C PRO A 318 2.60 -26.10 -24.87
N ALA A 319 2.29 -25.23 -23.91
CA ALA A 319 1.87 -25.67 -22.58
C ALA A 319 0.63 -26.59 -22.71
N LEU A 320 0.81 -27.89 -22.45
CA LEU A 320 -0.24 -28.91 -22.48
C LEU A 320 -1.44 -28.43 -21.64
N GLY A 321 -2.54 -28.06 -22.30
CA GLY A 321 -3.75 -27.55 -21.65
C GLY A 321 -4.24 -26.19 -22.16
N ILE A 322 -3.42 -25.42 -22.89
CA ILE A 322 -3.89 -24.20 -23.56
C ILE A 322 -4.14 -24.53 -25.04
N THR A 323 -5.32 -25.08 -25.36
CA THR A 323 -5.79 -25.02 -26.75
C THR A 323 -6.18 -23.56 -27.01
N ILE A 324 -5.27 -22.76 -27.58
CA ILE A 324 -5.70 -21.54 -28.27
C ILE A 324 -6.43 -22.04 -29.52
N ARG A 325 -7.74 -22.27 -29.42
CA ARG A 325 -8.56 -22.12 -30.62
C ARG A 325 -8.34 -20.68 -31.04
N PRO A 326 -7.93 -20.38 -32.29
CA PRO A 326 -8.11 -19.05 -32.81
C PRO A 326 -9.63 -18.87 -32.83
N GLN A 327 -10.19 -18.36 -31.73
CA GLN A 327 -11.37 -17.53 -31.87
C GLN A 327 -10.95 -16.46 -32.87
N PRO A 328 -11.76 -16.18 -33.90
CA PRO A 328 -11.52 -15.02 -34.73
C PRO A 328 -11.27 -13.87 -33.75
N LEU A 329 -10.12 -13.23 -33.93
CA LEU A 329 -9.73 -12.09 -33.12
C LEU A 329 -10.88 -11.10 -33.27
N MET A 330 -11.75 -11.03 -32.28
CA MET A 330 -12.70 -9.94 -32.13
C MET A 330 -13.49 -9.66 -33.41
N ASP A 331 -14.40 -10.55 -33.82
CA ASP A 331 -15.47 -10.07 -34.72
C ASP A 331 -16.37 -9.13 -33.91
N GLU A 332 -16.18 -7.84 -34.17
CA GLU A 332 -16.75 -6.66 -33.51
C GLU A 332 -16.45 -6.51 -32.02
N VAL A 333 -15.16 -6.43 -31.68
CA VAL A 333 -14.82 -5.20 -30.94
C VAL A 333 -14.94 -4.11 -31.98
N ILE A 334 -16.04 -3.35 -31.94
CA ILE A 334 -15.97 -1.96 -32.37
C ILE A 334 -14.94 -1.36 -31.43
N ILE A 335 -13.67 -1.46 -31.83
CA ILE A 335 -12.66 -0.54 -31.37
C ILE A 335 -13.18 0.74 -32.01
N VAL A 336 -13.98 1.50 -31.25
CA VAL A 336 -13.93 2.93 -31.44
C VAL A 336 -12.46 3.20 -31.19
N LYS A 337 -11.69 3.36 -32.27
CA LYS A 337 -10.33 3.87 -32.20
C LYS A 337 -10.44 5.00 -31.19
N PRO A 338 -9.77 4.99 -30.02
CA PRO A 338 -9.46 6.28 -29.44
C PRO A 338 -8.73 6.97 -30.59
N ALA A 339 -9.32 8.01 -31.15
CA ALA A 339 -8.80 8.68 -32.33
C ALA A 339 -7.30 8.79 -32.10
N GLY A 340 -6.55 7.99 -32.86
CA GLY A 340 -5.11 7.92 -32.69
C GLY A 340 -4.68 9.35 -32.85
N VAL A 341 -4.05 9.92 -31.83
CA VAL A 341 -3.35 11.17 -32.01
C VAL A 341 -2.31 10.86 -33.05
N ASP A 342 -2.59 11.20 -34.31
CA ASP A 342 -1.63 11.12 -35.38
C ASP A 342 -0.49 12.04 -34.97
N LEU A 343 0.60 11.42 -34.50
CA LEU A 343 1.75 12.13 -33.95
C LEU A 343 2.38 13.06 -35.00
N ALA A 344 2.17 12.78 -36.29
CA ALA A 344 2.61 13.63 -37.40
C ALA A 344 1.72 14.88 -37.59
N SER A 345 0.57 14.95 -36.90
CA SER A 345 -0.42 16.03 -37.05
C SER A 345 -0.49 16.97 -35.84
N ILE A 346 0.21 16.69 -34.73
CA ILE A 346 0.21 17.57 -33.55
C ILE A 346 0.99 18.85 -33.91
N PRO A 347 0.42 20.06 -33.76
CA PRO A 347 1.18 21.28 -34.00
C PRO A 347 2.43 21.27 -33.11
N GLU A 348 3.60 21.60 -33.67
CA GLU A 348 4.92 21.54 -33.01
C GLU A 348 4.97 22.19 -31.60
N ARG A 349 4.03 23.10 -31.33
CA ARG A 349 3.85 23.81 -30.05
C ARG A 349 3.05 23.06 -28.97
N PHE A 350 2.50 21.87 -29.25
CA PHE A 350 1.86 21.00 -28.27
C PHE A 350 2.58 19.65 -28.24
N THR A 351 3.12 19.26 -27.10
CA THR A 351 3.75 17.94 -26.96
C THR A 351 2.69 16.87 -26.73
N ILE A 352 3.04 15.62 -27.04
CA ILE A 352 2.19 14.45 -26.81
C ILE A 352 1.78 14.35 -25.33
N GLU A 353 2.72 14.63 -24.42
CA GLU A 353 2.52 14.63 -22.97
C GLU A 353 1.43 15.62 -22.55
N VAL A 354 1.46 16.85 -23.08
CA VAL A 354 0.48 17.90 -22.80
C VAL A 354 -0.92 17.53 -23.30
N VAL A 355 -1.02 16.91 -24.49
CA VAL A 355 -2.30 16.43 -25.04
C VAL A 355 -2.86 15.28 -24.18
N ARG A 356 -2.01 14.31 -23.80
CA ARG A 356 -2.42 13.19 -22.93
C ARG A 356 -2.89 13.67 -21.56
N ALA A 357 -2.20 14.63 -20.96
CA ALA A 357 -2.58 15.21 -19.68
C ALA A 357 -3.95 15.92 -19.76
N ALA A 358 -4.22 16.68 -20.83
CA ALA A 358 -5.51 17.32 -21.06
C ALA A 358 -6.65 16.31 -21.25
N GLN A 359 -6.42 15.21 -21.97
CA GLN A 359 -7.43 14.16 -22.15
C GLN A 359 -7.67 13.34 -20.87
N ALA A 360 -6.63 13.10 -20.06
CA ALA A 360 -6.77 12.49 -18.75
C ALA A 360 -7.62 13.37 -17.82
N SER A 361 -7.41 14.69 -17.88
CA SER A 361 -8.24 15.69 -17.20
C SER A 361 -9.71 15.66 -17.66
N GLN A 362 -9.98 15.56 -18.96
CA GLN A 362 -11.35 15.42 -19.49
C GLN A 362 -12.04 14.15 -19.00
N ARG A 363 -11.35 13.01 -19.03
CA ARG A 363 -11.89 11.74 -18.53
C ARG A 363 -12.31 11.81 -17.07
N LYS A 364 -11.48 12.41 -16.23
CA LYS A 364 -11.68 12.42 -14.77
C LYS A 364 -12.63 13.52 -14.31
N TRP A 365 -12.54 14.71 -14.89
CA TRP A 365 -13.19 15.92 -14.37
C TRP A 365 -14.21 16.52 -15.33
N ARG A 366 -14.43 15.90 -16.50
CA ARG A 366 -15.36 16.37 -17.56
C ARG A 366 -15.06 17.78 -18.08
N VAL A 367 -13.83 18.26 -17.92
CA VAL A 367 -13.37 19.52 -18.52
C VAL A 367 -12.85 19.21 -19.92
N PRO A 368 -13.35 19.84 -21.01
CA PRO A 368 -12.86 19.56 -22.35
C PRO A 368 -11.33 19.65 -22.48
N ALA A 369 -10.72 18.71 -23.21
CA ALA A 369 -9.28 18.70 -23.44
C ALA A 369 -8.84 19.96 -24.21
N SER A 370 -9.63 20.41 -25.18
CA SER A 370 -9.43 21.64 -25.95
C SER A 370 -9.38 22.88 -25.06
N ILE A 371 -10.25 22.97 -24.05
CA ILE A 371 -10.22 24.03 -23.03
C ILE A 371 -8.91 23.99 -22.24
N THR A 372 -8.54 22.82 -21.72
CA THR A 372 -7.33 22.67 -20.93
C THR A 372 -6.07 23.03 -21.74
N LEU A 373 -6.01 22.61 -23.00
CA LEU A 373 -4.92 22.92 -23.92
C LEU A 373 -4.87 24.40 -24.31
N ALA A 374 -6.03 25.02 -24.54
CA ALA A 374 -6.12 26.43 -24.87
C ALA A 374 -5.71 27.32 -23.68
N GLN A 375 -6.12 26.98 -22.46
CA GLN A 375 -5.69 27.68 -21.25
C GLN A 375 -4.19 27.47 -21.01
N TRP A 376 -3.68 26.25 -21.14
CA TRP A 376 -2.23 26.02 -21.05
C TRP A 376 -1.46 26.90 -22.05
N ALA A 377 -1.90 26.95 -23.31
CA ALA A 377 -1.27 27.75 -24.35
C ALA A 377 -1.34 29.26 -24.05
N LEU A 378 -2.50 29.76 -23.57
CA LEU A 378 -2.74 31.17 -23.27
C LEU A 378 -1.96 31.62 -22.03
N GLU A 379 -2.07 30.88 -20.94
CA GLU A 379 -1.55 31.24 -19.61
C GLU A 379 -0.02 31.11 -19.55
N SER A 380 0.54 30.11 -20.24
CA SER A 380 1.98 29.83 -20.18
C SER A 380 2.76 30.14 -21.46
N ALA A 381 2.13 30.74 -22.47
CA ALA A 381 2.72 30.91 -23.80
C ALA A 381 3.28 29.58 -24.35
N TYR A 382 2.43 28.54 -24.34
CA TYR A 382 2.79 27.17 -24.74
C TYR A 382 3.93 26.58 -23.89
N GLY A 383 3.84 26.72 -22.57
CA GLY A 383 4.81 26.21 -21.59
C GLY A 383 6.09 27.04 -21.46
N LYS A 384 6.26 28.12 -22.25
CA LYS A 384 7.48 28.94 -22.27
C LYS A 384 7.59 29.93 -21.10
N ARG A 385 6.48 30.27 -20.46
CA ARG A 385 6.40 31.28 -19.39
C ARG A 385 5.57 30.73 -18.24
N MET A 386 6.20 30.57 -17.08
CA MET A 386 5.52 30.31 -15.81
C MET A 386 6.43 30.79 -14.68
N PRO A 387 5.91 30.99 -13.45
CA PRO A 387 6.75 31.34 -12.32
C PRO A 387 7.91 30.33 -12.18
N ALA A 388 9.14 30.82 -12.09
CA ALA A 388 10.33 29.95 -12.10
C ALA A 388 10.27 28.94 -10.94
N GLY A 389 10.51 27.65 -11.25
CA GLY A 389 10.48 26.58 -10.26
C GLY A 389 9.08 26.18 -9.77
N SER A 390 8.00 26.68 -10.38
CA SER A 390 6.63 26.36 -9.95
C SER A 390 5.97 25.16 -10.64
N ASN A 391 6.42 24.80 -11.85
CA ASN A 391 5.69 23.87 -12.74
C ASN A 391 4.19 24.23 -12.89
N ASN A 392 3.83 25.52 -12.82
CA ASN A 392 2.44 25.99 -12.82
C ASN A 392 2.10 26.72 -14.12
N PRO A 393 1.73 25.99 -15.20
CA PRO A 393 1.45 26.59 -16.49
C PRO A 393 0.06 27.24 -16.59
N PHE A 394 -0.78 27.12 -15.55
CA PHE A 394 -2.16 27.62 -15.54
C PHE A 394 -2.36 28.88 -14.70
N GLY A 395 -1.28 29.38 -14.06
CA GLY A 395 -1.36 30.57 -13.22
C GLY A 395 -2.21 30.38 -11.95
N ILE A 396 -2.27 29.17 -11.39
CA ILE A 396 -3.09 28.89 -10.19
C ILE A 396 -2.47 29.56 -8.96
N LYS A 397 -3.20 30.45 -8.31
CA LYS A 397 -2.79 31.09 -7.04
C LYS A 397 -2.81 30.08 -5.88
N ALA A 398 -1.88 30.23 -4.95
CA ALA A 398 -1.78 29.34 -3.79
C ALA A 398 -2.81 29.69 -2.70
N LEU A 399 -3.43 28.68 -2.10
CA LEU A 399 -4.25 28.83 -0.90
C LEU A 399 -3.37 28.90 0.37
N PRO A 400 -3.89 29.42 1.50
CA PRO A 400 -3.15 29.42 2.76
C PRO A 400 -2.62 28.02 3.11
N GLY A 401 -1.30 27.93 3.37
CA GLY A 401 -0.61 26.67 3.71
C GLY A 401 -0.07 25.88 2.51
N GLN A 402 -0.33 26.28 1.26
CA GLN A 402 0.23 25.61 0.08
C GLN A 402 1.62 26.14 -0.27
N LYS A 403 2.49 25.27 -0.81
CA LYS A 403 3.78 25.67 -1.40
C LYS A 403 3.54 26.71 -2.49
N SER A 404 4.26 27.83 -2.44
CA SER A 404 4.06 28.95 -3.36
C SER A 404 5.35 29.65 -3.75
N VAL A 405 5.31 30.32 -4.90
CA VAL A 405 6.32 31.28 -5.35
C VAL A 405 5.63 32.61 -5.67
N ALA A 406 6.22 33.71 -5.23
CA ALA A 406 5.69 35.04 -5.53
C ALA A 406 6.05 35.43 -6.98
N ALA A 407 5.05 35.76 -7.79
CA ALA A 407 5.27 36.24 -9.15
C ALA A 407 4.36 37.43 -9.48
N MET A 408 4.81 38.27 -10.43
CA MET A 408 4.02 39.40 -10.92
C MET A 408 2.92 38.89 -11.84
N THR A 409 1.69 39.35 -11.60
CA THR A 409 0.53 39.14 -12.46
C THR A 409 -0.11 40.46 -12.84
N LYS A 410 -0.82 40.51 -13.96
CA LYS A 410 -1.62 41.67 -14.39
C LYS A 410 -3.08 41.40 -14.08
N GLU A 411 -3.70 42.25 -13.29
CA GLU A 411 -5.11 42.18 -12.91
C GLU A 411 -5.84 43.39 -13.49
N GLU A 412 -7.04 43.21 -14.03
CA GLU A 412 -7.86 44.33 -14.46
C GLU A 412 -8.77 44.79 -13.31
N ILE A 413 -8.55 46.02 -12.82
CA ILE A 413 -9.33 46.63 -11.74
C ILE A 413 -9.94 47.92 -12.30
N GLY A 414 -11.27 47.95 -12.48
CA GLY A 414 -11.97 49.12 -13.00
C GLY A 414 -11.61 49.49 -14.44
N GLY A 415 -11.37 48.50 -15.31
CA GLY A 415 -11.04 48.71 -16.73
C GLY A 415 -9.58 49.07 -17.01
N LYS A 416 -8.70 48.99 -15.99
CA LYS A 416 -7.26 49.27 -16.12
C LYS A 416 -6.44 48.07 -15.64
N LEU A 417 -5.45 47.67 -16.44
CA LEU A 417 -4.48 46.63 -16.09
C LEU A 417 -3.49 47.16 -15.04
N VAL A 418 -3.52 46.58 -13.86
CA VAL A 418 -2.60 46.86 -12.74
C VAL A 418 -1.71 45.64 -12.54
N SER A 419 -0.39 45.85 -12.39
CA SER A 419 0.54 44.76 -12.08
C SER A 419 0.67 44.59 -10.57
N LYS A 420 0.46 43.37 -10.06
CA LYS A 420 0.55 43.06 -8.63
C LYS A 420 1.32 41.76 -8.41
N GLN A 421 2.02 41.65 -7.29
CA GLN A 421 2.70 40.44 -6.87
C GLN A 421 1.73 39.55 -6.09
N GLU A 422 1.59 38.29 -6.52
CA GLU A 422 0.67 37.32 -5.90
C GLU A 422 1.38 35.96 -5.70
N PRO A 423 0.96 35.16 -4.71
CA PRO A 423 1.52 33.82 -4.49
C PRO A 423 0.92 32.82 -5.48
N PHE A 424 1.76 32.24 -6.33
CA PHE A 424 1.39 31.16 -7.26
C PHE A 424 1.76 29.81 -6.67
N ARG A 425 0.88 28.82 -6.84
CA ARG A 425 1.10 27.46 -6.36
C ARG A 425 2.30 26.82 -7.04
N VAL A 426 3.07 26.04 -6.29
CA VAL A 426 4.17 25.19 -6.79
C VAL A 426 3.67 23.75 -6.88
N PHE A 427 3.95 23.09 -8.01
CA PHE A 427 3.66 21.69 -8.28
C PHE A 427 4.97 20.90 -8.45
N ASP A 428 4.93 19.62 -8.09
CA ASP A 428 6.11 18.75 -8.16
C ASP A 428 6.45 18.40 -9.62
N ASN A 429 5.45 18.39 -10.53
CA ASN A 429 5.62 18.22 -11.97
C ASN A 429 4.40 18.79 -12.76
N LEU A 430 4.48 18.77 -14.09
CA LEU A 430 3.40 19.26 -14.96
C LEU A 430 2.12 18.42 -14.86
N ASP A 431 2.22 17.10 -14.69
CA ASP A 431 1.03 16.23 -14.59
C ASP A 431 0.17 16.59 -13.37
N GLU A 432 0.81 16.85 -12.22
CA GLU A 432 0.12 17.33 -11.03
C GLU A 432 -0.59 18.67 -11.30
N ALA A 433 0.05 19.58 -12.03
CA ALA A 433 -0.54 20.87 -12.37
C ALA A 433 -1.78 20.73 -13.27
N PHE A 434 -1.74 19.84 -14.27
CA PHE A 434 -2.88 19.55 -15.14
C PHE A 434 -4.04 18.90 -14.38
N ILE A 435 -3.74 17.95 -13.49
CA ILE A 435 -4.75 17.29 -12.65
C ILE A 435 -5.40 18.31 -11.71
N LYS A 436 -4.62 19.17 -11.06
CA LYS A 436 -5.12 20.16 -10.10
C LYS A 436 -5.86 21.31 -10.77
N HIS A 437 -5.48 21.69 -11.99
CA HIS A 437 -6.24 22.61 -12.83
C HIS A 437 -7.62 22.04 -13.18
N ALA A 438 -7.67 20.80 -13.64
CA ALA A 438 -8.94 20.17 -14.02
C ALA A 438 -9.83 19.88 -12.81
N GLU A 439 -9.25 19.50 -11.66
CA GLU A 439 -9.98 19.38 -10.39
C GLU A 439 -10.58 20.73 -9.97
N LEU A 440 -9.85 21.84 -10.11
CA LEU A 440 -10.35 23.17 -9.78
C LEU A 440 -11.61 23.51 -10.61
N LEU A 441 -11.55 23.33 -11.94
CA LEU A 441 -12.69 23.56 -12.84
C LEU A 441 -13.83 22.55 -12.60
N GLY A 442 -13.48 21.31 -12.29
CA GLY A 442 -14.38 20.18 -12.06
C GLY A 442 -15.15 20.22 -10.73
N THR A 443 -14.61 20.87 -9.70
CA THR A 443 -15.16 20.78 -8.33
C THR A 443 -15.56 22.12 -7.73
N SER A 444 -14.89 23.22 -8.08
CA SER A 444 -15.14 24.52 -7.43
C SER A 444 -16.54 25.05 -7.73
N LYS A 445 -17.17 25.67 -6.72
CA LYS A 445 -18.48 26.33 -6.85
C LYS A 445 -18.48 27.47 -7.89
N HIS A 446 -17.33 28.05 -8.20
CA HIS A 446 -17.21 29.17 -9.13
C HIS A 446 -17.43 28.76 -10.60
N TYR A 447 -17.18 27.49 -10.96
CA TYR A 447 -17.26 26.99 -12.34
C TYR A 447 -18.49 26.12 -12.60
N VAL A 448 -19.52 26.18 -11.74
CA VAL A 448 -20.77 25.41 -11.91
C VAL A 448 -21.40 25.67 -13.28
N LYS A 449 -21.43 26.92 -13.76
CA LYS A 449 -21.94 27.27 -15.08
C LYS A 449 -21.11 26.66 -16.20
N ALA A 450 -19.79 26.71 -16.11
CA ALA A 450 -18.90 26.13 -17.12
C ALA A 450 -19.10 24.61 -17.24
N ARG A 451 -19.24 23.90 -16.10
CA ARG A 451 -19.49 22.45 -16.10
C ARG A 451 -20.80 22.01 -16.75
N MET A 452 -21.79 22.90 -16.87
CA MET A 452 -23.01 22.59 -17.62
C MET A 452 -22.75 22.44 -19.12
N PHE A 453 -21.62 22.96 -19.61
CA PHE A 453 -21.20 22.91 -21.01
C PHE A 453 -20.01 21.97 -21.22
N SER A 454 -19.90 20.90 -20.42
CA SER A 454 -18.80 19.93 -20.53
C SER A 454 -18.72 19.25 -21.91
N ASP A 455 -19.83 19.25 -22.65
CA ASP A 455 -19.94 18.69 -24.01
C ASP A 455 -19.93 19.79 -25.11
N ASP A 456 -19.80 21.07 -24.73
CA ASP A 456 -19.70 22.22 -25.64
C ASP A 456 -18.51 23.11 -25.22
N PRO A 457 -17.31 22.86 -25.79
CA PRO A 457 -16.11 23.63 -25.44
C PRO A 457 -16.22 25.13 -25.74
N ASP A 458 -17.01 25.55 -26.73
CA ASP A 458 -17.16 26.97 -27.04
C ASP A 458 -18.01 27.67 -25.97
N ALA A 459 -19.10 27.05 -25.52
CA ALA A 459 -19.91 27.54 -24.41
C ALA A 459 -19.18 27.42 -23.06
N PHE A 460 -18.36 26.38 -22.87
CA PHE A 460 -17.48 26.26 -21.70
C PHE A 460 -16.49 27.44 -21.63
N ALA A 461 -15.84 27.77 -22.75
CA ALA A 461 -14.91 28.91 -22.84
C ALA A 461 -15.61 30.24 -22.53
N ASP A 462 -16.83 30.45 -23.06
CA ASP A 462 -17.61 31.64 -22.75
C ASP A 462 -17.95 31.73 -21.26
N ALA A 463 -18.32 30.62 -20.63
CA ALA A 463 -18.62 30.54 -19.21
C ALA A 463 -17.41 30.75 -18.28
N LEU A 464 -16.17 30.63 -18.78
CA LEU A 464 -14.96 30.98 -18.03
C LEU A 464 -14.67 32.49 -18.04
N THR A 465 -15.27 33.25 -18.96
CA THR A 465 -15.03 34.70 -19.11
C THR A 465 -15.54 35.46 -17.88
N GLY A 466 -14.68 36.32 -17.31
CA GLY A 466 -15.01 37.08 -16.10
C GLY A 466 -15.01 36.27 -14.80
N ILE A 467 -14.73 34.96 -14.86
CA ILE A 467 -14.66 34.06 -13.69
C ILE A 467 -13.25 33.49 -13.52
N TYR A 468 -12.69 32.89 -14.57
CA TYR A 468 -11.33 32.38 -14.55
C TYR A 468 -10.30 33.50 -14.71
N ALA A 469 -10.59 34.46 -15.58
CA ALA A 469 -9.81 35.68 -15.77
C ALA A 469 -10.74 36.91 -15.81
N THR A 470 -10.24 38.06 -15.38
CA THR A 470 -10.96 39.35 -15.41
C THR A 470 -11.11 39.92 -16.83
N ASP A 471 -10.39 39.37 -17.80
CA ASP A 471 -10.42 39.74 -19.21
C ASP A 471 -11.78 39.45 -19.85
N SER A 472 -12.45 40.50 -20.32
CA SER A 472 -13.76 40.41 -20.99
C SER A 472 -13.74 39.64 -22.32
N LEU A 473 -12.56 39.41 -22.91
CA LEU A 473 -12.39 38.65 -24.15
C LEU A 473 -11.81 37.24 -23.92
N TYR A 474 -11.73 36.77 -22.67
CA TYR A 474 -11.07 35.52 -22.34
C TYR A 474 -11.61 34.31 -23.12
N GLY A 475 -12.93 34.11 -23.12
CA GLY A 475 -13.56 33.02 -23.89
C GLY A 475 -13.31 33.12 -25.39
N GLN A 476 -13.30 34.34 -25.96
CA GLN A 476 -12.98 34.54 -27.37
C GLN A 476 -11.52 34.18 -27.69
N LYS A 477 -10.58 34.50 -26.79
CA LYS A 477 -9.17 34.13 -26.93
C LYS A 477 -8.99 32.62 -26.89
N LEU A 478 -9.67 31.93 -25.97
CA LEU A 478 -9.64 30.47 -25.90
C LEU A 478 -10.20 29.86 -27.20
N LYS A 479 -11.38 30.29 -27.67
CA LYS A 479 -11.96 29.83 -28.93
C LYS A 479 -11.03 30.07 -30.14
N SER A 480 -10.37 31.23 -30.19
CA SER A 480 -9.39 31.52 -31.24
C SER A 480 -8.20 30.56 -31.20
N ILE A 481 -7.68 30.27 -30.01
CA ILE A 481 -6.59 29.31 -29.82
C ILE A 481 -7.04 27.90 -30.21
N MET A 482 -8.21 27.45 -29.74
CA MET A 482 -8.77 26.12 -30.07
C MET A 482 -8.92 25.94 -31.58
N ARG A 483 -9.53 26.90 -32.29
CA ARG A 483 -9.72 26.85 -33.74
C ARG A 483 -8.40 26.92 -34.52
N LYS A 484 -7.50 27.85 -34.17
CA LYS A 484 -6.21 28.02 -34.86
C LYS A 484 -5.30 26.80 -34.75
N ASN A 485 -5.50 25.99 -33.72
CA ASN A 485 -4.68 24.82 -33.42
C ASN A 485 -5.38 23.50 -33.69
N ASP A 486 -6.63 23.55 -34.13
CA ASP A 486 -7.48 22.37 -34.28
C ASP A 486 -7.47 21.51 -33.01
N LEU A 487 -7.78 22.13 -31.85
CA LEU A 487 -7.73 21.45 -30.54
C LEU A 487 -8.99 20.62 -30.25
N TYR A 488 -10.11 20.91 -30.92
CA TYR A 488 -11.37 20.19 -30.71
C TYR A 488 -11.26 18.71 -31.04
N ARG A 489 -10.40 18.32 -31.99
CA ARG A 489 -10.13 16.91 -32.30
C ARG A 489 -9.50 16.11 -31.15
N PHE A 490 -9.02 16.79 -30.11
CA PHE A 490 -8.48 16.16 -28.92
C PHE A 490 -9.54 16.00 -27.82
N ASP A 491 -10.71 16.64 -27.96
CA ASP A 491 -11.85 16.42 -27.09
C ASP A 491 -12.39 15.00 -27.28
N LEU A 492 -12.80 14.39 -26.19
CA LEU A 492 -13.52 13.13 -26.20
C LEU A 492 -15.00 13.46 -26.44
N ASP A 493 -15.55 13.06 -27.60
CA ASP A 493 -16.88 13.47 -28.07
C ASP A 493 -17.98 13.34 -27.01
N GLY A 494 -18.73 14.43 -26.79
CA GLY A 494 -19.76 14.63 -25.75
C GLY A 494 -21.02 13.78 -25.86
N ALA A 495 -20.99 12.64 -26.56
CA ALA A 495 -21.93 11.54 -26.30
C ALA A 495 -21.36 10.74 -25.13
N GLY A 496 -21.52 11.25 -23.91
CA GLY A 496 -21.15 10.47 -22.73
C GLY A 496 -21.84 9.10 -22.76
N PRO A 497 -21.16 7.99 -22.43
CA PRO A 497 -21.90 6.83 -21.98
C PRO A 497 -22.68 7.28 -20.74
N SER A 498 -23.98 7.02 -20.76
CA SER A 498 -24.84 7.12 -19.59
C SER A 498 -24.21 6.32 -18.44
N VAL A 499 -24.54 6.70 -17.21
CA VAL A 499 -24.25 5.90 -16.03
C VAL A 499 -24.70 4.44 -16.28
N ALA A 500 -23.78 3.51 -16.03
CA ALA A 500 -23.81 2.07 -16.34
C ALA A 500 -23.72 1.75 -17.85
N GLU A 501 -22.68 1.08 -18.33
CA GLU A 501 -21.96 0.02 -17.65
C GLU A 501 -20.45 0.37 -17.49
N GLU A 502 -19.84 -0.10 -16.40
CA GLU A 502 -18.48 -0.64 -16.47
C GLU A 502 -18.38 -1.58 -17.71
N PRO A 503 -17.26 -2.19 -18.08
CA PRO A 503 -17.44 -3.51 -18.65
C PRO A 503 -18.21 -4.31 -17.59
N ILE A 504 -19.53 -4.47 -17.70
CA ILE A 504 -20.10 -5.74 -17.27
C ILE A 504 -19.43 -6.71 -18.23
N ILE A 505 -18.35 -7.31 -17.77
CA ILE A 505 -18.02 -8.64 -18.21
C ILE A 505 -19.24 -9.45 -17.78
N VAL A 506 -20.24 -9.53 -18.66
CA VAL A 506 -21.13 -10.67 -18.61
C VAL A 506 -20.19 -11.78 -19.00
N PHE A 507 -19.61 -12.43 -17.99
CA PHE A 507 -19.18 -13.79 -18.11
C PHE A 507 -20.45 -14.52 -18.52
N ARG A 508 -20.70 -14.60 -19.83
CA ARG A 508 -21.57 -15.66 -20.29
C ARG A 508 -20.80 -16.91 -19.93
N GLU A 509 -21.39 -17.59 -18.97
CA GLU A 509 -20.85 -18.77 -18.34
C GLU A 509 -20.29 -19.74 -19.38
N SER A 510 -19.13 -20.32 -19.02
CA SER A 510 -18.39 -21.40 -19.67
C SER A 510 -17.54 -20.99 -20.91
N VAL A 511 -16.23 -21.23 -20.91
CA VAL A 511 -15.55 -22.39 -20.29
C VAL A 511 -14.76 -21.97 -19.05
N ALA A 512 -15.13 -22.55 -17.91
CA ALA A 512 -14.44 -22.37 -16.63
C ALA A 512 -12.94 -22.68 -16.76
N SER A 513 -12.08 -21.84 -16.16
CA SER A 513 -10.84 -22.37 -15.59
C SER A 513 -11.26 -23.49 -14.64
N GLU A 514 -10.82 -24.71 -14.91
CA GLU A 514 -11.23 -25.89 -14.14
C GLU A 514 -10.88 -25.74 -12.65
N PHE A 515 -9.86 -24.93 -12.34
CA PHE A 515 -9.33 -24.75 -10.97
C PHE A 515 -9.21 -23.27 -10.58
N LEU A 516 -9.44 -22.96 -9.30
CA LEU A 516 -9.29 -21.61 -8.74
C LEU A 516 -7.85 -21.40 -8.24
N GLN A 517 -7.24 -20.26 -8.55
CA GLN A 517 -5.86 -19.94 -8.17
C GLN A 517 -5.65 -18.44 -7.93
N ILE A 518 -4.50 -18.07 -7.36
CA ILE A 518 -4.14 -16.68 -7.10
C ILE A 518 -4.23 -15.80 -8.36
N GLY A 519 -4.74 -14.59 -8.21
CA GLY A 519 -5.02 -13.65 -9.31
C GLY A 519 -6.41 -13.78 -9.92
N MET A 520 -7.16 -14.84 -9.60
CA MET A 520 -8.57 -14.97 -10.03
C MET A 520 -9.50 -14.10 -9.18
N SER A 521 -10.62 -13.68 -9.76
CA SER A 521 -11.67 -12.98 -9.02
C SER A 521 -13.07 -13.39 -9.48
N GLY A 522 -14.09 -13.07 -8.69
CA GLY A 522 -15.49 -13.33 -8.98
C GLY A 522 -16.14 -14.39 -8.07
N LYS A 523 -17.39 -14.75 -8.39
CA LYS A 523 -18.28 -15.51 -7.49
C LYS A 523 -17.68 -16.83 -6.96
N ARG A 524 -16.99 -17.60 -7.81
CA ARG A 524 -16.34 -18.86 -7.41
C ARG A 524 -15.21 -18.64 -6.39
N VAL A 525 -14.52 -17.51 -6.46
CA VAL A 525 -13.50 -17.13 -5.47
C VAL A 525 -14.16 -16.68 -4.17
N THR A 526 -15.25 -15.93 -4.24
CA THR A 526 -16.07 -15.60 -3.06
C THR A 526 -16.56 -16.87 -2.36
N GLU A 527 -17.06 -17.86 -3.11
CA GLU A 527 -17.50 -19.15 -2.58
C GLU A 527 -16.35 -19.91 -1.91
N LEU A 528 -15.16 -19.95 -2.54
CA LEU A 528 -13.96 -20.53 -1.94
C LEU A 528 -13.55 -19.81 -0.65
N GLN A 529 -13.53 -18.48 -0.67
CA GLN A 529 -13.19 -17.66 0.50
C GLN A 529 -14.15 -17.92 1.65
N LEU A 530 -15.46 -17.98 1.38
CA LEU A 530 -16.49 -18.31 2.36
C LEU A 530 -16.31 -19.72 2.92
N GLU A 531 -15.98 -20.70 2.08
CA GLU A 531 -15.81 -22.09 2.49
C GLU A 531 -14.55 -22.26 3.36
N LEU A 532 -13.42 -21.64 2.98
CA LEU A 532 -12.21 -21.62 3.79
C LEU A 532 -12.44 -20.92 5.13
N VAL A 533 -13.18 -19.81 5.16
CA VAL A 533 -13.57 -19.11 6.40
C VAL A 533 -14.46 -20.01 7.27
N ARG A 534 -15.44 -20.71 6.68
CA ARG A 534 -16.31 -21.67 7.37
C ARG A 534 -15.49 -22.78 8.04
N LEU A 535 -14.42 -23.22 7.39
CA LEU A 535 -13.50 -24.25 7.88
C LEU A 535 -12.40 -23.70 8.80
N GLY A 536 -12.45 -22.40 9.13
CA GLY A 536 -11.57 -21.76 10.08
C GLY A 536 -10.24 -21.30 9.50
N TYR A 537 -10.05 -21.33 8.18
CA TYR A 537 -8.87 -20.81 7.48
C TYR A 537 -9.08 -19.35 7.11
N GLY A 538 -8.08 -18.52 7.34
CA GLY A 538 -8.27 -17.10 7.26
C GLY A 538 -7.80 -16.48 5.95
N VAL A 539 -8.75 -15.99 5.16
CA VAL A 539 -8.56 -15.61 3.76
C VAL A 539 -8.38 -14.12 3.50
N GLY A 540 -8.50 -13.27 4.53
CA GLY A 540 -8.68 -11.83 4.36
C GLY A 540 -10.15 -11.45 4.25
N ASP A 541 -10.41 -10.24 3.78
CA ASP A 541 -11.77 -9.85 3.41
C ASP A 541 -12.31 -10.81 2.34
N VAL A 542 -13.60 -11.17 2.45
CA VAL A 542 -14.32 -11.91 1.41
C VAL A 542 -14.70 -10.92 0.30
N ASP A 543 -13.70 -10.55 -0.49
CA ASP A 543 -13.77 -9.55 -1.55
C ASP A 543 -13.95 -10.16 -2.94
N GLY A 544 -14.01 -11.50 -3.01
CA GLY A 544 -14.07 -12.23 -4.26
C GLY A 544 -12.77 -12.16 -5.07
N LYS A 545 -11.63 -11.81 -4.46
CA LYS A 545 -10.32 -11.79 -5.09
C LYS A 545 -9.41 -12.85 -4.47
N PHE A 546 -8.84 -13.71 -5.29
CA PHE A 546 -7.97 -14.78 -4.85
C PHE A 546 -6.57 -14.18 -4.67
N GLY A 547 -6.36 -13.52 -3.53
CA GLY A 547 -5.09 -12.91 -3.14
C GLY A 547 -4.17 -13.87 -2.38
N THR A 548 -3.06 -13.33 -1.88
CA THR A 548 -2.06 -14.07 -1.08
C THR A 548 -2.64 -14.66 0.20
N LEU A 549 -3.57 -13.97 0.85
CA LEU A 549 -4.27 -14.45 2.05
C LEU A 549 -5.20 -15.63 1.74
N THR A 550 -5.97 -15.55 0.66
CA THR A 550 -6.80 -16.67 0.18
C THR A 550 -5.94 -17.86 -0.23
N ARG A 551 -4.77 -17.62 -0.85
CA ARG A 551 -3.80 -18.67 -1.18
C ARG A 551 -3.16 -19.29 0.06
N GLY A 552 -2.79 -18.49 1.05
CA GLY A 552 -2.27 -18.97 2.33
C GLY A 552 -3.26 -19.87 3.06
N ALA A 553 -4.52 -19.42 3.15
CA ALA A 553 -5.62 -20.20 3.70
C ALA A 553 -5.85 -21.53 2.96
N LEU A 554 -5.78 -21.52 1.62
CA LEU A 554 -5.92 -22.73 0.82
C LEU A 554 -4.75 -23.71 1.04
N LEU A 555 -3.52 -23.21 1.14
CA LEU A 555 -2.34 -24.05 1.40
C LEU A 555 -2.42 -24.71 2.78
N GLU A 556 -2.90 -23.99 3.79
CA GLU A 556 -3.15 -24.54 5.12
C GLU A 556 -4.24 -25.61 5.09
N PHE A 557 -5.35 -25.34 4.39
CA PHE A 557 -6.42 -26.32 4.21
C PHE A 557 -5.94 -27.59 3.52
N GLN A 558 -5.15 -27.46 2.45
CA GLN A 558 -4.59 -28.58 1.72
C GLN A 558 -3.66 -29.42 2.61
N ALA A 559 -2.79 -28.77 3.39
CA ALA A 559 -1.88 -29.43 4.31
C ALA A 559 -2.63 -30.20 5.42
N ASP A 560 -3.66 -29.59 6.02
CA ASP A 560 -4.45 -30.19 7.09
C ASP A 560 -5.34 -31.36 6.61
N ASN A 561 -5.66 -31.40 5.32
CA ASN A 561 -6.46 -32.45 4.69
C ASN A 561 -5.61 -33.49 3.94
N GLU A 562 -4.28 -33.49 4.17
CA GLU A 562 -3.32 -34.43 3.57
C GLU A 562 -3.34 -34.48 2.02
N VAL A 563 -3.72 -33.37 1.38
CA VAL A 563 -3.64 -33.20 -0.08
C VAL A 563 -2.46 -32.30 -0.47
N PRO A 564 -1.93 -32.40 -1.71
CA PRO A 564 -0.82 -31.57 -2.13
C PRO A 564 -1.10 -30.06 -1.95
N ALA A 565 -0.23 -29.36 -1.22
CA ALA A 565 -0.33 -27.92 -0.95
C ALA A 565 0.08 -27.08 -2.18
N THR A 566 -0.71 -27.15 -3.24
CA THR A 566 -0.47 -26.47 -4.53
C THR A 566 -0.85 -25.00 -4.50
N GLY A 567 -1.75 -24.59 -3.60
CA GLY A 567 -2.36 -23.26 -3.58
C GLY A 567 -3.30 -23.02 -4.76
N VAL A 568 -3.79 -24.11 -5.36
CA VAL A 568 -4.74 -24.17 -6.47
C VAL A 568 -5.84 -25.15 -6.09
N VAL A 569 -7.11 -24.83 -6.38
CA VAL A 569 -8.26 -25.72 -6.12
C VAL A 569 -8.34 -26.80 -7.19
N ASP A 570 -7.35 -27.70 -7.20
CA ASP A 570 -7.22 -28.87 -8.08
C ASP A 570 -8.18 -30.02 -7.68
N PRO A 571 -8.32 -31.10 -8.47
CA PRO A 571 -9.30 -32.16 -8.19
C PRO A 571 -9.13 -32.85 -6.81
N PRO A 572 -7.90 -33.13 -6.32
CA PRO A 572 -7.69 -33.59 -4.94
C PRO A 572 -8.24 -32.60 -3.90
N THR A 573 -7.98 -31.31 -4.10
CA THR A 573 -8.44 -30.24 -3.20
C THR A 573 -9.96 -30.08 -3.22
N GLN A 574 -10.59 -30.24 -4.38
CA GLN A 574 -12.07 -30.23 -4.50
C GLN A 574 -12.71 -31.37 -3.70
N ARG A 575 -12.15 -32.58 -3.76
CA ARG A 575 -12.62 -33.71 -2.93
C ARG A 575 -12.42 -33.46 -1.44
N ALA A 576 -11.33 -32.81 -1.05
CA ALA A 576 -11.10 -32.44 0.34
C ALA A 576 -12.17 -31.46 0.86
N PHE A 577 -12.70 -30.55 0.03
CA PHE A 577 -13.80 -29.67 0.42
C PHE A 577 -15.15 -30.41 0.60
N GLU A 578 -15.36 -31.55 -0.06
CA GLU A 578 -16.57 -32.38 0.12
C GLU A 578 -16.59 -33.08 1.49
N MET A 579 -15.42 -33.45 2.01
CA MET A 579 -15.24 -34.14 3.30
C MET A 579 -14.04 -33.58 4.09
N PRO A 580 -14.14 -32.36 4.65
CA PRO A 580 -13.03 -31.71 5.30
C PRO A 580 -12.70 -32.34 6.67
N ALA A 581 -11.42 -32.58 6.93
CA ALA A 581 -10.91 -32.98 8.24
C ALA A 581 -11.07 -31.86 9.28
N GLU A 582 -11.27 -32.21 10.55
CA GLU A 582 -11.32 -31.23 11.65
C GLU A 582 -9.95 -30.54 11.82
N ARG A 583 -9.92 -29.21 11.75
CA ARG A 583 -8.69 -28.42 11.86
C ARG A 583 -8.11 -28.49 13.29
N PRO A 584 -6.87 -28.98 13.49
CA PRO A 584 -6.24 -28.98 14.80
C PRO A 584 -5.71 -27.58 15.16
N LEU A 585 -6.32 -26.90 16.15
CA LEU A 585 -5.81 -25.63 16.67
C LEU A 585 -4.66 -25.86 17.67
N ALA A 586 -3.53 -25.18 17.48
CA ALA A 586 -2.37 -25.29 18.37
C ALA A 586 -2.70 -24.80 19.81
N PRO A 587 -2.29 -25.52 20.88
CA PRO A 587 -2.59 -25.15 22.27
C PRO A 587 -2.13 -23.73 22.65
N ALA A 588 -0.99 -23.30 22.10
CA ALA A 588 -0.45 -21.95 22.31
C ALA A 588 -1.34 -20.82 21.76
N ARG A 589 -2.32 -21.15 20.90
CA ARG A 589 -3.31 -20.21 20.36
C ARG A 589 -4.57 -20.18 21.22
N THR A 590 -5.09 -21.34 21.62
CA THR A 590 -6.27 -21.46 22.48
C THR A 590 -6.02 -20.92 23.88
N GLU A 591 -4.78 -20.99 24.37
CA GLU A 591 -4.38 -20.53 25.71
C GLU A 591 -3.82 -19.10 25.75
N ALA A 592 -3.63 -18.44 24.60
CA ALA A 592 -3.01 -17.11 24.52
C ALA A 592 -3.74 -16.07 25.38
N THR A 593 -3.00 -15.15 26.01
CA THR A 593 -3.55 -14.04 26.82
C THR A 593 -3.42 -12.68 26.13
N GLU A 594 -4.11 -11.63 26.63
CA GLU A 594 -3.92 -10.24 26.12
C GLU A 594 -2.44 -9.81 26.21
N GLN A 595 -1.74 -10.24 27.25
CA GLN A 595 -0.33 -9.89 27.48
C GLN A 595 0.59 -10.56 26.44
N ASP A 596 0.26 -11.78 26.03
CA ASP A 596 0.97 -12.48 24.95
C ASP A 596 0.75 -11.79 23.61
N LEU A 597 -0.49 -11.37 23.32
CA LEU A 597 -0.83 -10.61 22.12
C LEU A 597 -0.17 -9.23 22.08
N ALA A 598 -0.05 -8.56 23.23
CA ALA A 598 0.65 -7.27 23.34
C ALA A 598 2.16 -7.42 23.10
N LYS A 599 2.79 -8.45 23.68
CA LYS A 599 4.21 -8.79 23.46
C LYS A 599 4.48 -9.15 21.99
N ARG A 600 3.54 -9.81 21.34
CA ARG A 600 3.57 -10.15 19.91
C ARG A 600 3.21 -9.00 18.97
N GLY A 601 3.01 -7.79 19.51
CA GLY A 601 2.91 -6.59 18.67
C GLY A 601 1.50 -6.15 18.27
N SER A 602 0.43 -6.77 18.78
CA SER A 602 -0.95 -6.42 18.41
C SER A 602 -1.27 -4.94 18.69
N ARG A 603 -1.38 -4.13 17.64
CA ARG A 603 -1.70 -2.69 17.73
C ARG A 603 -3.03 -2.46 18.43
N ILE A 604 -4.07 -3.23 18.08
CA ILE A 604 -5.40 -3.16 18.72
C ILE A 604 -5.33 -3.37 20.25
N ILE A 605 -4.51 -4.33 20.71
CA ILE A 605 -4.33 -4.57 22.16
C ILE A 605 -3.49 -3.46 22.82
N LYS A 606 -2.45 -2.96 22.13
CA LYS A 606 -1.60 -1.86 22.62
C LYS A 606 -2.37 -0.53 22.69
N ASP A 607 -3.19 -0.24 21.69
CA ASP A 607 -4.04 0.96 21.58
C ASP A 607 -5.19 0.90 22.59
N ALA A 608 -5.79 -0.28 22.80
CA ALA A 608 -6.71 -0.52 23.91
C ALA A 608 -6.03 -0.32 25.27
N GLY A 609 -4.74 -0.65 25.40
CA GLY A 609 -3.93 -0.37 26.60
C GLY A 609 -3.71 1.13 26.84
N MET A 610 -3.43 1.89 25.77
CA MET A 610 -3.24 3.35 25.84
C MET A 610 -4.56 4.10 26.11
N GLY A 611 -5.68 3.60 25.57
CA GLY A 611 -7.04 4.09 25.87
C GLY A 611 -7.47 3.88 27.33
N ARG A 612 -7.00 2.81 27.99
CA ARG A 612 -7.20 2.58 29.43
C ARG A 612 -6.49 3.64 30.30
N ILE A 613 -5.31 4.10 29.88
CA ILE A 613 -4.51 5.12 30.60
C ILE A 613 -5.07 6.53 30.34
N ALA A 614 -5.45 6.85 29.11
CA ALA A 614 -6.08 8.14 28.78
C ALA A 614 -7.43 8.33 29.52
N SER A 615 -8.25 7.28 29.58
CA SER A 615 -9.52 7.29 30.32
C SER A 615 -9.32 7.44 31.84
N TRP A 616 -8.20 6.94 32.37
CA TRP A 616 -7.79 7.10 33.77
C TRP A 616 -7.35 8.55 34.08
N ILE A 617 -6.58 9.18 33.20
CA ILE A 617 -6.16 10.58 33.32
C ILE A 617 -7.39 11.51 33.28
N THR A 618 -8.33 11.27 32.37
CA THR A 618 -9.55 12.08 32.23
C THR A 618 -10.48 11.92 33.44
N ALA A 619 -10.63 10.72 33.99
CA ALA A 619 -11.38 10.49 35.23
C ALA A 619 -10.73 11.16 36.45
N ALA A 620 -9.40 11.11 36.56
CA ALA A 620 -8.65 11.72 37.67
C ALA A 620 -8.74 13.26 37.68
N PHE A 621 -8.63 13.91 36.51
CA PHE A 621 -8.78 15.37 36.41
C PHE A 621 -10.24 15.83 36.56
N GLY A 622 -11.22 15.00 36.14
CA GLY A 622 -12.64 15.27 36.34
C GLY A 622 -13.09 15.18 37.81
N ALA A 623 -12.44 14.34 38.61
CA ALA A 623 -12.71 14.19 40.05
C ALA A 623 -12.11 15.32 40.91
N LEU A 624 -11.02 15.96 40.44
CA LEU A 624 -10.29 16.96 41.22
C LEU A 624 -10.73 18.42 41.00
N GLY A 625 -11.59 18.71 40.02
CA GLY A 625 -12.17 20.04 39.85
C GLY A 625 -11.15 21.18 39.73
N ILE A 626 -9.98 20.96 39.11
CA ILE A 626 -8.95 22.00 38.98
C ILE A 626 -9.26 22.89 37.78
N GLY A 627 -10.08 23.92 38.04
CA GLY A 627 -10.47 24.97 37.10
C GLY A 627 -11.08 26.19 37.81
N ASN A 628 -10.30 26.80 38.71
CA ASN A 628 -10.45 28.13 39.33
C ASN A 628 -11.70 28.49 40.18
N SER A 629 -11.46 28.68 41.48
CA SER A 629 -12.15 29.56 42.46
C SER A 629 -13.66 29.38 42.72
N ALA A 630 -14.05 28.34 43.50
CA ALA A 630 -15.28 28.37 44.32
C ALA A 630 -15.27 27.41 45.54
N VAL A 631 -14.32 26.46 45.62
CA VAL A 631 -14.34 25.41 46.67
C VAL A 631 -13.61 25.80 47.96
N VAL A 632 -12.86 26.91 47.98
CA VAL A 632 -12.24 27.40 49.24
C VAL A 632 -13.26 28.11 50.16
N ASN A 633 -14.48 28.44 49.69
CA ASN A 633 -15.48 29.15 50.50
C ASN A 633 -16.72 28.35 50.90
N ALA A 634 -16.82 27.05 50.56
CA ALA A 634 -17.98 26.23 50.95
C ALA A 634 -17.75 25.35 52.19
N VAL A 635 -16.55 25.34 52.78
CA VAL A 635 -16.23 24.53 53.97
C VAL A 635 -16.57 25.26 55.28
N GLY A 636 -17.22 26.42 55.22
CA GLY A 636 -17.36 27.29 56.39
C GLY A 636 -18.67 28.04 56.53
N THR A 637 -19.84 27.44 56.33
CA THR A 637 -21.07 27.92 56.99
C THR A 637 -22.10 26.83 57.16
N THR A 638 -22.60 26.68 58.38
CA THR A 638 -23.78 25.93 58.77
C THR A 638 -25.03 26.45 58.04
N GLY A 639 -25.39 25.78 56.95
CA GLY A 639 -26.64 25.96 56.21
C GLY A 639 -27.17 24.59 55.73
N PRO A 640 -28.26 24.52 54.94
CA PRO A 640 -28.96 23.28 54.61
C PRO A 640 -28.13 22.21 53.85
N GLY A 641 -26.86 22.47 53.54
CA GLY A 641 -25.91 21.56 52.90
C GLY A 641 -25.27 20.50 53.81
N GLY A 642 -25.69 20.37 55.08
CA GLY A 642 -25.14 19.37 56.02
C GLY A 642 -25.38 17.91 55.62
N GLN A 643 -26.38 17.61 54.77
CA GLN A 643 -26.62 16.26 54.26
C GLN A 643 -25.73 15.89 53.06
N ALA A 644 -25.36 16.86 52.20
CA ALA A 644 -24.53 16.61 51.02
C ALA A 644 -23.06 16.29 51.39
N GLY A 645 -22.52 16.94 52.43
CA GLY A 645 -21.16 16.68 52.92
C GLY A 645 -20.99 15.28 53.53
N ASN A 646 -22.02 14.75 54.19
CA ASN A 646 -21.98 13.42 54.83
C ASN A 646 -22.16 12.26 53.84
N ALA A 647 -22.77 12.50 52.68
CA ALA A 647 -22.99 11.47 51.64
C ALA A 647 -21.92 11.47 50.54
N LEU A 648 -21.12 12.53 50.42
CA LEU A 648 -20.08 12.65 49.39
C LEU A 648 -18.87 11.74 49.64
N LEU A 649 -18.42 11.64 50.90
CA LEU A 649 -17.24 10.83 51.24
C LEU A 649 -17.46 9.33 51.01
N PRO A 650 -18.58 8.71 51.45
CA PRO A 650 -18.88 7.31 51.18
C PRO A 650 -18.97 7.00 49.68
N PHE A 651 -19.65 7.87 48.91
CA PHE A 651 -19.77 7.75 47.46
C PHE A 651 -18.41 7.71 46.76
N LEU A 652 -17.48 8.60 47.13
CA LEU A 652 -16.14 8.66 46.55
C LEU A 652 -15.29 7.42 46.87
N VAL A 653 -15.42 6.89 48.09
CA VAL A 653 -14.71 5.68 48.54
C VAL A 653 -15.19 4.44 47.76
N ASP A 654 -16.49 4.33 47.50
CA ASP A 654 -17.05 3.18 46.79
C ASP A 654 -16.79 3.23 45.28
N VAL A 655 -16.76 4.42 44.68
CA VAL A 655 -16.28 4.61 43.30
C VAL A 655 -14.82 4.17 43.17
N GLN A 656 -13.95 4.55 44.12
CA GLN A 656 -12.55 4.17 44.10
C GLN A 656 -12.37 2.66 44.23
N ARG A 657 -13.08 2.03 45.17
CA ARG A 657 -13.02 0.58 45.39
C ARG A 657 -13.46 -0.22 44.17
N LEU A 658 -14.54 0.18 43.49
CA LEU A 658 -15.02 -0.49 42.28
C LEU A 658 -14.08 -0.26 41.07
N SER A 659 -13.40 0.89 41.04
CA SER A 659 -12.37 1.20 40.03
C SER A 659 -11.14 0.30 40.16
N GLU A 660 -10.73 -0.02 41.39
CA GLU A 660 -9.62 -0.93 41.68
C GLU A 660 -9.98 -2.40 41.42
N ALA A 661 -11.23 -2.80 41.65
CA ALA A 661 -11.70 -4.18 41.46
C ALA A 661 -11.89 -4.60 39.99
N GLY A 662 -12.05 -3.65 39.06
CA GLY A 662 -12.12 -3.91 37.61
C GLY A 662 -13.40 -4.61 37.11
N ARG A 663 -14.34 -4.93 38.01
CA ARG A 663 -15.67 -5.50 37.73
C ARG A 663 -16.64 -5.05 38.83
N ALA A 664 -17.91 -4.81 38.49
CA ALA A 664 -18.94 -4.41 39.43
C ALA A 664 -20.20 -5.27 39.24
N THR A 665 -20.81 -5.70 40.34
CA THR A 665 -22.07 -6.43 40.35
C THR A 665 -23.27 -5.49 40.27
N THR A 666 -24.43 -6.01 39.85
CA THR A 666 -25.67 -5.23 39.75
C THR A 666 -26.10 -4.62 41.08
N ALA A 667 -25.84 -5.31 42.19
CA ALA A 667 -26.14 -4.83 43.54
C ALA A 667 -25.20 -3.69 43.98
N GLU A 668 -23.93 -3.75 43.62
CA GLU A 668 -22.95 -2.69 43.90
C GLU A 668 -23.27 -1.42 43.11
N LEU A 669 -23.70 -1.57 41.86
CA LEU A 669 -24.15 -0.45 41.02
C LEU A 669 -25.45 0.17 41.53
N ALA A 670 -26.40 -0.64 42.02
CA ALA A 670 -27.64 -0.16 42.60
C ALA A 670 -27.42 0.62 43.91
N ARG A 671 -26.44 0.21 44.73
CA ARG A 671 -26.05 0.92 45.95
C ARG A 671 -25.44 2.29 45.64
N LEU A 672 -24.49 2.32 44.69
CA LEU A 672 -23.86 3.55 44.23
C LEU A 672 -24.89 4.56 43.68
N ALA A 673 -25.92 4.06 42.98
CA ALA A 673 -27.03 4.86 42.49
C ALA A 673 -27.91 5.44 43.62
N GLY A 674 -28.11 4.70 44.72
CA GLY A 674 -28.82 5.17 45.90
C GLY A 674 -28.10 6.30 46.62
N GLU A 675 -26.78 6.22 46.75
CA GLU A 675 -25.93 7.26 47.38
C GLU A 675 -25.90 8.55 46.54
N ALA A 676 -25.79 8.43 45.21
CA ALA A 676 -25.86 9.55 44.28
C ALA A 676 -27.22 10.27 44.32
N LYS A 677 -28.32 9.53 44.52
CA LYS A 677 -29.68 10.08 44.63
C LYS A 677 -29.84 10.98 45.86
N THR A 678 -29.31 10.58 47.02
CA THR A 678 -29.34 11.37 48.26
C THR A 678 -28.55 12.67 48.12
N LEU A 679 -27.44 12.64 47.36
CA LEU A 679 -26.65 13.83 47.04
C LEU A 679 -27.40 14.83 46.16
N ARG A 680 -28.21 14.32 45.22
CA ARG A 680 -29.03 15.09 44.27
C ARG A 680 -30.19 15.84 44.91
N GLU A 681 -30.86 15.24 45.89
CA GLU A 681 -32.06 15.83 46.51
C GLU A 681 -31.76 17.15 47.27
N GLY A 682 -30.49 17.44 47.59
CA GLY A 682 -30.07 18.68 48.25
C GLY A 682 -29.84 19.90 47.36
N LEU A 683 -29.83 19.78 46.01
CA LEU A 683 -29.25 20.80 45.12
C LEU A 683 -29.90 20.81 43.69
N GLY A 684 -30.71 21.80 43.29
CA GLY A 684 -31.32 21.93 41.92
C GLY A 684 -30.75 23.12 41.09
N SER A 685 -30.91 23.33 39.76
CA SER A 685 -31.60 22.71 38.60
C SER A 685 -30.90 23.03 37.23
N GLY A 686 -31.14 22.24 36.14
CA GLY A 686 -31.06 22.59 34.68
C GLY A 686 -29.73 22.50 33.84
N LEU A 687 -29.78 21.91 32.61
CA LEU A 687 -28.66 21.76 31.63
C LEU A 687 -28.27 23.05 30.88
N SER A 688 -26.96 23.29 30.70
CA SER A 688 -26.43 24.53 30.11
C SER A 688 -26.09 24.44 28.60
N PRO A 689 -26.09 25.57 27.87
CA PRO A 689 -25.82 25.65 26.43
C PRO A 689 -24.42 25.16 26.00
N GLU A 690 -23.41 25.23 26.87
CA GLU A 690 -22.02 24.85 26.55
C GLU A 690 -21.86 23.33 26.33
N ALA A 691 -22.68 22.52 27.01
CA ALA A 691 -22.68 21.06 26.86
C ALA A 691 -23.17 20.64 25.47
N VAL A 692 -24.17 21.34 24.93
CA VAL A 692 -24.70 21.13 23.58
C VAL A 692 -23.65 21.45 22.52
N GLN A 693 -22.88 22.52 22.72
CA GLN A 693 -21.85 22.97 21.78
C GLN A 693 -20.66 22.01 21.70
N THR A 694 -20.28 21.39 22.83
CA THR A 694 -19.17 20.43 22.89
C THR A 694 -19.48 19.13 22.12
N VAL A 695 -20.72 18.63 22.21
CA VAL A 695 -21.14 17.42 21.48
C VAL A 695 -21.19 17.66 19.96
N GLN A 696 -21.58 18.87 19.54
CA GLN A 696 -21.56 19.26 18.13
C GLN A 696 -20.14 19.30 17.55
N GLN A 697 -19.15 19.74 18.33
CA GLN A 697 -17.74 19.73 17.92
C GLN A 697 -17.22 18.29 17.72
N ILE A 698 -17.59 17.37 18.62
CA ILE A 698 -17.19 15.95 18.51
C ILE A 698 -17.81 15.28 17.28
N ARG A 699 -19.08 15.56 16.96
CA ARG A 699 -19.73 15.05 15.74
C ARG A 699 -18.99 15.48 14.46
N GLY A 700 -18.45 16.69 14.43
CA GLY A 700 -17.68 17.21 13.29
C GLY A 700 -16.29 16.58 13.11
N LEU A 701 -15.76 15.92 14.15
CA LEU A 701 -14.44 15.29 14.15
C LEU A 701 -14.48 13.80 13.79
N LEU A 702 -15.67 13.19 13.74
CA LEU A 702 -15.84 11.78 13.42
C LEU A 702 -16.18 11.57 11.93
N PRO A 703 -15.48 10.66 11.21
CA PRO A 703 -15.82 10.33 9.83
C PRO A 703 -17.25 9.78 9.70
N GLN A 704 -17.99 10.19 8.66
CA GLN A 704 -19.40 9.80 8.48
C GLN A 704 -19.59 8.28 8.33
N GLU A 705 -18.62 7.60 7.74
CA GLU A 705 -18.57 6.13 7.60
C GLU A 705 -18.46 5.43 8.96
N PHE A 706 -17.72 6.03 9.91
CA PHE A 706 -17.58 5.53 11.28
C PHE A 706 -18.90 5.68 12.05
N ILE A 707 -19.58 6.83 11.92
CA ILE A 707 -20.89 7.05 12.54
C ILE A 707 -21.94 6.10 11.96
N ALA A 708 -21.90 5.84 10.65
CA ALA A 708 -22.83 4.92 9.98
C ALA A 708 -22.63 3.44 10.39
N ARG A 709 -21.40 3.05 10.76
CA ARG A 709 -21.03 1.68 11.13
C ARG A 709 -21.41 1.30 12.57
N PHE A 710 -21.75 2.27 13.42
CA PHE A 710 -22.18 2.06 14.81
C PHE A 710 -23.55 2.69 15.05
N PRO A 711 -24.65 1.93 14.83
CA PRO A 711 -26.01 2.43 14.92
C PRO A 711 -26.33 3.08 16.27
N GLU A 712 -25.74 2.59 17.36
CA GLU A 712 -25.96 3.13 18.72
C GLU A 712 -25.26 4.47 18.93
N LEU A 713 -24.07 4.66 18.36
CA LEU A 713 -23.35 5.95 18.38
C LEU A 713 -24.11 6.99 17.55
N ARG A 714 -24.64 6.59 16.39
CA ARG A 714 -25.48 7.44 15.55
C ARG A 714 -26.77 7.84 16.27
N GLN A 715 -27.49 6.87 16.85
CA GLN A 715 -28.68 7.13 17.65
C GLN A 715 -28.39 8.04 18.84
N PHE A 716 -27.22 7.88 19.48
CA PHE A 716 -26.78 8.75 20.57
C PHE A 716 -26.54 10.19 20.12
N LEU A 717 -25.78 10.38 19.03
CA LEU A 717 -25.48 11.71 18.49
C LEU A 717 -26.74 12.41 17.94
N ASP A 718 -27.70 11.65 17.40
CA ASP A 718 -28.97 12.17 16.91
C ASP A 718 -29.95 12.49 18.05
N ALA A 719 -29.98 11.70 19.13
CA ALA A 719 -30.78 11.98 20.33
C ALA A 719 -30.31 13.24 21.07
N VAL A 720 -29.00 13.45 21.21
CA VAL A 720 -28.44 14.66 21.82
C VAL A 720 -28.75 15.90 20.97
N ASN A 721 -28.71 15.78 19.63
CA ASN A 721 -29.12 16.85 18.73
C ASN A 721 -30.62 17.17 18.82
N SER A 722 -31.44 16.14 19.00
CA SER A 722 -32.90 16.29 19.15
C SER A 722 -33.27 17.02 20.45
N ALA A 723 -32.51 16.77 21.53
CA ALA A 723 -32.68 17.44 22.81
C ALA A 723 -32.22 18.91 22.82
N ALA A 724 -31.38 19.33 21.87
CA ALA A 724 -30.97 20.73 21.70
C ALA A 724 -32.06 21.64 21.10
N VAL A 725 -33.05 21.04 20.42
CA VAL A 725 -34.09 21.78 19.66
C VAL A 725 -35.39 21.91 20.46
N ALA A 726 -35.66 21.04 21.44
CA ALA A 726 -36.86 21.09 22.26
C ALA A 726 -36.61 21.79 23.60
N LYS A 727 -37.20 22.97 23.81
CA LYS A 727 -37.59 23.44 25.16
C LYS A 727 -39.11 23.39 25.24
N PRO A 728 -39.78 22.93 26.32
CA PRO A 728 -39.27 22.38 27.59
C PRO A 728 -39.99 21.09 28.09
N ALA A 729 -39.57 20.67 29.29
CA ALA A 729 -40.19 19.75 30.27
C ALA A 729 -39.64 18.30 30.33
N ALA A 730 -38.74 18.10 31.30
CA ALA A 730 -38.54 16.87 32.07
C ALA A 730 -38.18 15.58 31.31
N SER A 731 -37.17 15.60 30.46
CA SER A 731 -36.41 14.39 30.14
C SER A 731 -34.95 14.77 29.96
N ASN A 732 -34.06 14.30 30.84
CA ASN A 732 -32.64 14.51 30.58
C ASN A 732 -32.20 13.63 29.39
N VAL A 733 -31.10 14.00 28.72
CA VAL A 733 -30.67 13.30 27.51
C VAL A 733 -30.39 11.80 27.76
N PHE A 734 -30.05 11.45 29.01
CA PHE A 734 -29.76 10.08 29.42
C PHE A 734 -31.01 9.22 29.63
N GLU A 735 -32.13 9.79 30.10
CA GLU A 735 -33.43 9.13 30.17
C GLU A 735 -33.95 8.83 28.75
N LEU A 736 -33.76 9.77 27.82
CA LEU A 736 -34.08 9.59 26.41
C LEU A 736 -33.24 8.48 25.77
N LEU A 737 -31.97 8.36 26.16
CA LEU A 737 -31.06 7.30 25.68
C LEU A 737 -31.36 5.94 26.31
N ALA A 738 -31.65 5.89 27.61
CA ALA A 738 -31.99 4.64 28.30
C ALA A 738 -33.26 4.01 27.72
N GLY A 739 -34.28 4.82 27.39
CA GLY A 739 -35.54 4.34 26.79
C GLY A 739 -35.39 3.75 25.39
N ASN A 740 -34.32 4.10 24.67
CA ASN A 740 -34.05 3.63 23.30
C ASN A 740 -33.00 2.51 23.24
N LEU A 741 -32.38 2.15 24.36
CA LEU A 741 -31.43 1.03 24.45
C LEU A 741 -32.13 -0.23 24.95
N PRO A 742 -31.79 -1.43 24.43
CA PRO A 742 -32.41 -2.68 24.86
C PRO A 742 -32.24 -2.91 26.38
N VAL A 743 -33.37 -3.11 27.06
CA VAL A 743 -33.45 -3.27 28.52
C VAL A 743 -32.62 -4.48 28.96
N GLY A 744 -31.71 -4.27 29.91
CA GLY A 744 -30.81 -5.32 30.43
C GLY A 744 -29.41 -5.37 29.79
N GLY A 745 -29.14 -4.56 28.76
CA GLY A 745 -27.79 -4.42 28.19
C GLY A 745 -26.84 -3.64 29.10
N ALA A 746 -25.55 -4.00 29.11
CA ALA A 746 -24.52 -3.31 29.93
C ALA A 746 -24.51 -1.79 29.69
N LEU A 747 -24.76 -1.35 28.45
CA LEU A 747 -24.86 0.06 28.09
C LEU A 747 -26.14 0.71 28.62
N HIS A 748 -27.27 0.00 28.62
CA HIS A 748 -28.52 0.45 29.24
C HIS A 748 -28.32 0.67 30.75
N SER A 749 -27.60 -0.24 31.43
CA SER A 749 -27.27 -0.10 32.86
C SER A 749 -26.34 1.06 33.15
N VAL A 750 -25.31 1.28 32.33
CA VAL A 750 -24.38 2.42 32.45
C VAL A 750 -25.09 3.75 32.18
N VAL A 751 -25.97 3.80 31.17
CA VAL A 751 -26.75 5.00 30.82
C VAL A 751 -27.83 5.30 31.85
N GLN A 752 -28.44 4.29 32.47
CA GLN A 752 -29.33 4.43 33.63
C GLN A 752 -28.60 5.05 34.83
N VAL A 753 -27.39 4.55 35.14
CA VAL A 753 -26.54 5.12 36.21
C VAL A 753 -26.17 6.58 35.88
N LEU A 754 -25.74 6.85 34.64
CA LEU A 754 -25.40 8.21 34.20
C LEU A 754 -26.60 9.15 34.11
N GLY A 755 -27.81 8.67 33.82
CA GLY A 755 -29.03 9.48 33.82
C GLY A 755 -29.54 9.80 35.22
N THR A 756 -29.28 8.91 36.17
CA THR A 756 -29.52 9.16 37.59
C THR A 756 -28.59 10.25 38.12
N VAL A 757 -27.35 10.31 37.63
CA VAL A 757 -26.36 11.36 37.96
C VAL A 757 -26.55 12.63 37.11
N GLY A 758 -26.98 12.52 35.85
CA GLY A 758 -27.12 13.64 34.92
C GLY A 758 -28.36 14.52 35.15
N THR A 759 -29.32 14.08 35.97
CA THR A 759 -30.45 14.92 36.43
C THR A 759 -30.06 15.90 37.55
N SER A 760 -28.90 15.75 38.19
CA SER A 760 -28.44 16.66 39.26
C SER A 760 -27.64 17.83 38.69
N MET A 761 -28.32 18.86 38.20
CA MET A 761 -27.68 20.06 37.70
C MET A 761 -27.73 21.16 38.76
N ILE A 762 -26.56 21.52 39.30
CA ILE A 762 -26.25 22.85 39.84
C ILE A 762 -25.37 23.54 38.79
N PRO A 763 -25.54 24.85 38.52
CA PRO A 763 -24.59 25.58 37.68
C PRO A 763 -23.17 25.51 38.27
N GLY A 764 -22.22 24.92 37.52
CA GLY A 764 -20.79 24.92 37.86
C GLY A 764 -20.13 23.56 38.12
N PHE A 765 -20.87 22.46 38.20
CA PHE A 765 -20.32 21.10 38.41
C PHE A 765 -20.55 20.12 37.24
N GLY A 766 -21.12 20.60 36.13
CA GLY A 766 -21.58 19.78 35.00
C GLY A 766 -20.50 19.05 34.19
N GLY A 767 -19.21 19.23 34.48
CA GLY A 767 -18.12 18.56 33.78
C GLY A 767 -17.79 17.17 34.34
N SER A 768 -17.83 16.98 35.65
CA SER A 768 -17.22 15.81 36.32
C SER A 768 -17.95 14.50 36.06
N ALA A 769 -19.28 14.51 36.01
CA ALA A 769 -20.09 13.31 35.80
C ALA A 769 -20.12 12.86 34.32
N ALA A 770 -20.17 13.81 33.39
CA ALA A 770 -20.04 13.53 31.96
C ALA A 770 -18.64 12.99 31.63
N VAL A 771 -17.61 13.54 32.26
CA VAL A 771 -16.22 13.09 32.14
C VAL A 771 -16.01 11.71 32.78
N LEU A 772 -16.60 11.43 33.95
CA LEU A 772 -16.62 10.10 34.55
C LEU A 772 -17.34 9.09 33.66
N GLY A 773 -18.50 9.47 33.11
CA GLY A 773 -19.25 8.62 32.18
C GLY A 773 -18.49 8.31 30.91
N LEU A 774 -17.82 9.30 30.31
CA LEU A 774 -16.97 9.13 29.14
C LEU A 774 -15.71 8.30 29.46
N GLY A 775 -15.13 8.46 30.66
CA GLY A 775 -14.00 7.66 31.12
C GLY A 775 -14.38 6.20 31.38
N LEU A 776 -15.53 5.94 31.99
CA LEU A 776 -16.06 4.60 32.23
C LEU A 776 -16.49 3.92 30.92
N LEU A 777 -17.13 4.66 30.01
CA LEU A 777 -17.51 4.19 28.68
C LEU A 777 -16.27 3.88 27.84
N GLY A 778 -15.29 4.79 27.82
CA GLY A 778 -14.02 4.60 27.12
C GLY A 778 -13.25 3.38 27.63
N ARG A 779 -13.22 3.16 28.94
CA ARG A 779 -12.61 1.98 29.56
C ARG A 779 -13.39 0.69 29.27
N HIS A 780 -14.72 0.73 29.30
CA HIS A 780 -15.57 -0.43 28.98
C HIS A 780 -15.41 -0.85 27.51
N LEU A 781 -15.42 0.11 26.58
CA LEU A 781 -15.19 -0.13 25.16
C LEU A 781 -13.78 -0.67 24.90
N ALA A 782 -12.75 -0.10 25.54
CA ALA A 782 -11.37 -0.60 25.42
C ALA A 782 -11.22 -2.06 25.90
N ASN A 783 -11.90 -2.44 26.99
CA ASN A 783 -11.89 -3.82 27.49
C ASN A 783 -12.67 -4.78 26.58
N ARG A 784 -13.81 -4.34 26.00
CA ARG A 784 -14.58 -5.15 25.05
C ARG A 784 -13.83 -5.36 23.74
N ILE A 785 -13.11 -4.35 23.26
CA ILE A 785 -12.25 -4.43 22.06
C ILE A 785 -11.08 -5.40 22.31
N ALA A 786 -10.45 -5.32 23.48
CA ALA A 786 -9.36 -6.23 23.82
C ALA A 786 -9.81 -7.69 23.99
N ALA A 787 -10.95 -7.91 24.66
CA ALA A 787 -11.56 -9.23 24.83
C ALA A 787 -12.03 -9.84 23.50
N ALA A 788 -12.65 -9.04 22.63
CA ALA A 788 -13.04 -9.48 21.28
C ALA A 788 -11.81 -9.88 20.47
N ARG A 789 -10.75 -9.05 20.47
CA ARG A 789 -9.51 -9.35 19.74
C ARG A 789 -8.80 -10.61 20.27
N LEU A 790 -8.85 -10.84 21.58
CA LEU A 790 -8.34 -12.05 22.23
C LEU A 790 -9.13 -13.30 21.81
N GLU A 791 -10.46 -13.20 21.82
CA GLU A 791 -11.35 -14.29 21.42
C GLU A 791 -11.20 -14.62 19.94
N ASP A 792 -11.12 -13.61 19.07
CA ASP A 792 -10.86 -13.79 17.65
C ASP A 792 -9.48 -14.45 17.40
N HIS A 793 -8.49 -14.20 18.27
CA HIS A 793 -7.19 -14.88 18.19
C HIS A 793 -7.31 -16.35 18.57
N ARG A 794 -8.02 -16.68 19.65
CA ARG A 794 -8.20 -18.06 20.14
C ARG A 794 -9.02 -18.93 19.19
N THR A 795 -10.03 -18.35 18.55
CA THR A 795 -11.00 -19.05 17.69
C THR A 795 -10.61 -19.11 16.22
N GLY A 796 -9.61 -18.32 15.78
CA GLY A 796 -9.24 -18.28 14.37
C GLY A 796 -10.05 -17.30 13.52
N MET A 797 -11.10 -16.66 14.06
CA MET A 797 -12.03 -15.77 13.34
C MET A 797 -11.42 -14.43 12.86
N ASN A 798 -10.13 -14.20 13.12
CA ASN A 798 -9.48 -12.89 13.02
C ASN A 798 -9.08 -12.44 11.61
N ILE A 799 -9.72 -12.96 10.55
CA ILE A 799 -9.32 -12.63 9.19
C ILE A 799 -10.47 -12.06 8.35
N ALA A 800 -11.50 -11.44 8.95
CA ALA A 800 -12.60 -10.81 8.20
C ALA A 800 -13.24 -9.57 8.88
N ARG A 801 -12.46 -8.66 9.49
CA ARG A 801 -13.02 -7.44 10.10
C ARG A 801 -12.21 -6.17 9.93
#